data_AF-A0A660MAD9-F1
#
_entry.id   AF-A0A660MAD9-F1
#
_cell.length_a   1.000
_cell.length_b   1.000
_cell.length_c   1.000
_cell.angle_alpha   90.00
_cell.angle_beta   90.00
_cell.angle_gamma   90.00
#
_symmetry.space_group_name_H-M   'P 1'
#
loop_
_entity.id
_entity.type
_entity.pdbx_description
1 polymer ?
#
loop_
_entity_poly.entity_id
_entity_poly.type
_entity_poly.pdbx_seq_one_letter_code
_entity_poly.pdbx_strand_id
1 'polypeptide(L)'
;MTNNKGLLQRVYDAVLNRQEKPAESRANYLSDDGGVYSYNAGMPSFQGGKIKEYKDKASQVTANKGWVFAANDFIAEAFSGVEFQLVKTDRNGNRNTITEHPILSLLQSPTDSQHGMQMLYLHASYLNINGESYIVPTGENTEMRGLPAALTVLPAHLVEYKINKDTGDEIMRYGDYYWMNTDKERQFYRDYRPNPANPRNGMSVIQAAAGAVDTDDKAVDYNQRFFANSARPSMIIESEKQMTDVAFRRLKQQLIEFYSGGQNAYVPMILGGGASAKQFVLTQRDMDFLEGRKLSRDEILAMFRVSPALLGMITSANRANMEAAEYHFAKYTLLPRVRAFCNFINKYVIDPFDPSLELTFVDFIPSDSSVEARANTAAINNWMTVNEVRKTLDLPPIEGGDVLYRPSGRVELGKSEESEPEPKTEDKEPEAADSDENKEQGNKEQDDKKLADEAKKRARRELAVMLKRAADQKKKRVEKRAADRFQQGEKRVADMQPRLDKYEASFRKAARKHFEAQRKAVIEELNEVEDGNRSLAKRDIDPIYKQLALIMSDEQWDINLQDALMPLYTTLMKEQIKDAWAQLPNFKPPKDVPAVSEFVKQRARKIAVDINDESQKQILLTLAEGIDKGESRNELRARVENIFGDMSSKRADRIARTESVRAASQADIYGWDDSDIVTGKEWHTKLGDACPFCQSLNGKIVELNKPFVELGDRLEVTTTSKAGKPVTHTLKVDYEPMVGPPSHPNCRCVLLPVIVDQN
;
A
#
# COMPACT_ATOMS: atom_id res chain seq x y z
N MET A 1 1.80 51.06 -25.55
CA MET A 1 1.22 50.02 -24.67
C MET A 1 1.66 48.66 -25.18
N THR A 2 2.86 48.22 -24.82
CA THR A 2 3.48 46.99 -25.35
C THR A 2 3.70 46.00 -24.21
N ASN A 3 2.83 45.00 -24.17
CA ASN A 3 3.00 43.64 -23.63
C ASN A 3 3.96 43.45 -22.42
N ASN A 4 3.55 43.95 -21.25
CA ASN A 4 4.22 43.73 -19.95
C ASN A 4 4.00 42.31 -19.34
N LYS A 5 3.47 41.33 -20.07
CA LYS A 5 3.18 39.98 -19.53
C LYS A 5 4.38 39.04 -19.45
N GLY A 6 5.51 39.37 -20.09
CA GLY A 6 6.60 38.39 -20.32
C GLY A 6 7.66 38.24 -19.23
N LEU A 7 7.85 39.22 -18.33
CA LEU A 7 8.83 39.11 -17.24
C LEU A 7 8.22 38.35 -16.06
N LEU A 8 7.05 38.79 -15.60
CA LEU A 8 6.27 38.13 -14.55
C LEU A 8 6.00 36.65 -14.84
N GLN A 9 5.66 36.29 -16.09
CA GLN A 9 5.45 34.90 -16.48
C GLN A 9 6.76 34.08 -16.44
N ARG A 10 7.87 34.61 -16.94
CA ARG A 10 9.18 33.93 -16.88
C ARG A 10 9.66 33.70 -15.44
N VAL A 11 9.36 34.63 -14.54
CA VAL A 11 9.67 34.51 -13.10
C VAL A 11 8.78 33.47 -12.43
N TYR A 12 7.48 33.49 -12.75
CA TYR A 12 6.53 32.48 -12.30
C TYR A 12 6.98 31.07 -12.72
N ASP A 13 7.39 30.92 -13.98
CA ASP A 13 7.88 29.66 -14.54
C ASP A 13 9.24 29.24 -13.95
N ALA A 14 10.16 30.18 -13.67
CA ALA A 14 11.46 29.89 -13.05
C ALA A 14 11.34 29.44 -11.58
N VAL A 15 10.41 30.06 -10.82
CA VAL A 15 10.14 29.69 -9.42
C VAL A 15 9.36 28.38 -9.34
N LEU A 16 8.40 28.13 -10.24
CA LEU A 16 7.67 26.85 -10.31
C LEU A 16 8.56 25.68 -10.76
N ASN A 17 9.49 25.91 -11.69
CA ASN A 17 10.49 24.91 -12.09
C ASN A 17 11.45 24.51 -10.94
N ARG A 18 11.55 25.33 -9.88
CA ARG A 18 12.22 24.96 -8.63
C ARG A 18 11.36 23.94 -7.88
N GLN A 19 10.05 24.17 -7.71
CA GLN A 19 9.13 23.28 -6.98
C GLN A 19 8.92 21.90 -7.62
N GLU A 20 9.00 21.78 -8.96
CA GLU A 20 8.72 20.52 -9.68
C GLU A 20 9.91 19.55 -9.77
N LYS A 21 11.10 19.95 -9.33
CA LYS A 21 12.31 19.13 -9.43
C LYS A 21 12.68 18.48 -8.10
N PRO A 22 12.84 17.15 -8.03
CA PRO A 22 13.52 16.52 -6.91
C PRO A 22 14.90 17.18 -6.73
N ALA A 23 15.31 17.35 -5.47
CA ALA A 23 16.54 18.04 -5.08
C ALA A 23 17.81 17.54 -5.82
N GLU A 24 17.77 16.34 -6.39
CA GLU A 24 18.89 15.70 -7.10
C GLU A 24 19.07 16.13 -8.58
N SER A 25 18.18 16.94 -9.17
CA SER A 25 18.22 17.27 -10.61
C SER A 25 18.60 18.72 -10.96
N ARG A 26 19.11 19.51 -10.01
CA ARG A 26 19.35 20.95 -10.18
C ARG A 26 20.79 21.31 -10.58
N ALA A 27 21.33 20.63 -11.59
CA ALA A 27 22.55 21.06 -12.28
C ALA A 27 22.36 20.82 -13.78
N ASN A 28 21.71 21.75 -14.48
CA ASN A 28 21.73 21.91 -15.93
C ASN A 28 20.86 23.11 -16.28
N TYR A 29 21.42 24.31 -16.20
CA TYR A 29 21.09 25.46 -17.05
C TYR A 29 22.05 26.59 -16.68
N LEU A 30 23.17 26.66 -17.40
CA LEU A 30 23.97 27.85 -17.68
C LEU A 30 25.00 27.43 -18.75
N SER A 31 24.69 27.70 -20.00
CA SER A 31 25.72 27.94 -21.02
C SER A 31 25.32 29.24 -21.70
N ASP A 32 26.07 30.31 -21.44
CA ASP A 32 27.08 30.73 -22.40
C ASP A 32 28.16 31.51 -21.62
N ASP A 33 29.42 31.15 -21.89
CA ASP A 33 30.66 31.85 -21.54
C ASP A 33 31.19 31.71 -20.10
N GLY A 34 31.68 30.51 -19.76
CA GLY A 34 32.51 30.29 -18.56
C GLY A 34 32.70 28.80 -18.24
N GLY A 35 33.71 28.17 -18.86
CA GLY A 35 33.87 26.72 -18.88
C GLY A 35 33.94 26.04 -17.51
N VAL A 36 32.88 25.30 -17.17
CA VAL A 36 32.90 24.17 -16.23
C VAL A 36 32.85 22.89 -17.07
N TYR A 37 33.96 22.18 -17.18
CA TYR A 37 33.99 20.86 -17.81
C TYR A 37 33.63 19.80 -16.76
N SER A 38 32.36 19.38 -16.70
CA SER A 38 31.99 18.20 -15.92
C SER A 38 32.38 16.95 -16.72
N TYR A 39 33.33 16.17 -16.20
CA TYR A 39 33.57 14.81 -16.67
C TYR A 39 33.04 13.84 -15.64
N ASN A 40 31.88 13.25 -15.93
CA ASN A 40 31.27 12.22 -15.10
C ASN A 40 32.02 10.90 -15.35
N ALA A 41 33.08 10.65 -14.60
CA ALA A 41 33.77 9.36 -14.62
C ALA A 41 32.89 8.32 -13.91
N GLY A 42 31.99 7.68 -14.67
CA GLY A 42 31.49 6.34 -14.34
C GLY A 42 30.26 6.21 -13.45
N MET A 43 29.45 7.26 -13.22
CA MET A 43 28.07 7.00 -12.79
C MET A 43 27.19 6.74 -14.01
N PRO A 44 26.39 5.66 -14.04
CA PRO A 44 25.38 5.51 -15.05
C PRO A 44 24.39 6.65 -14.87
N SER A 45 24.35 7.57 -15.83
CA SER A 45 23.19 8.42 -15.99
C SER A 45 21.98 7.50 -16.05
N PHE A 46 20.98 7.72 -15.19
CA PHE A 46 19.67 7.10 -15.34
C PHE A 46 19.09 7.66 -16.63
N GLN A 47 19.47 7.07 -17.77
CA GLN A 47 18.75 7.31 -19.01
C GLN A 47 17.34 6.82 -18.71
N GLY A 48 16.38 7.75 -18.70
CA GLY A 48 14.95 7.43 -18.70
C GLY A 48 14.59 6.71 -19.99
N GLY A 49 15.14 5.51 -20.18
CA GLY A 49 14.85 4.63 -21.29
C GLY A 49 13.41 4.18 -21.18
N LYS A 50 12.76 4.05 -22.33
CA LYS A 50 11.39 3.52 -22.42
C LYS A 50 11.29 2.22 -21.60
N ILE A 51 10.19 2.07 -20.88
CA ILE A 51 9.89 0.85 -20.13
C ILE A 51 9.92 -0.33 -21.10
N LYS A 52 10.59 -1.42 -20.72
CA LYS A 52 10.60 -2.64 -21.52
C LYS A 52 9.20 -3.27 -21.49
N GLU A 53 8.55 -3.37 -22.64
CA GLU A 53 7.15 -3.86 -22.75
C GLU A 53 7.02 -5.40 -22.84
N TYR A 54 8.13 -6.14 -22.88
CA TYR A 54 8.15 -7.62 -22.95
C TYR A 54 7.23 -8.22 -24.03
N LYS A 55 7.23 -7.65 -25.24
CA LYS A 55 6.37 -8.10 -26.35
C LYS A 55 6.72 -9.49 -26.88
N ASP A 56 8.01 -9.82 -26.89
CA ASP A 56 8.53 -11.09 -27.38
C ASP A 56 8.58 -12.15 -26.27
N LYS A 57 8.30 -13.42 -26.62
CA LYS A 57 8.24 -14.52 -25.66
C LYS A 57 9.60 -14.86 -25.05
N ALA A 58 10.69 -14.65 -25.78
CA ALA A 58 12.04 -14.88 -25.28
C ALA A 58 12.40 -13.92 -24.15
N SER A 59 12.10 -12.62 -24.30
CA SER A 59 12.36 -11.64 -23.25
C SER A 59 11.52 -11.86 -22.00
N GLN A 60 10.32 -12.41 -22.13
CA GLN A 60 9.48 -12.82 -21.00
C GLN A 60 10.15 -13.94 -20.18
N VAL A 61 10.74 -14.94 -20.83
CA VAL A 61 11.48 -16.00 -20.14
C VAL A 61 12.72 -15.44 -19.45
N THR A 62 13.45 -14.51 -20.08
CA THR A 62 14.59 -13.85 -19.41
C THR A 62 14.20 -12.99 -18.21
N ALA A 63 12.93 -12.56 -18.13
CA ALA A 63 12.39 -11.83 -16.99
C ALA A 63 12.03 -12.75 -15.81
N ASN A 64 12.05 -14.08 -16.00
CA ASN A 64 11.78 -15.06 -14.95
C ASN A 64 12.98 -15.21 -13.99
N LYS A 65 13.22 -14.17 -13.20
CA LYS A 65 14.30 -14.07 -12.19
C LYS A 65 13.80 -13.28 -10.97
N GLY A 66 14.52 -13.34 -9.86
CA GLY A 66 14.17 -12.57 -8.65
C GLY A 66 12.74 -12.84 -8.18
N TRP A 67 11.95 -11.77 -7.99
CA TRP A 67 10.57 -11.86 -7.50
C TRP A 67 9.61 -12.53 -8.49
N VAL A 68 9.87 -12.40 -9.79
CA VAL A 68 9.08 -13.08 -10.83
C VAL A 68 9.28 -14.59 -10.72
N PHE A 69 10.53 -15.04 -10.60
CA PHE A 69 10.84 -16.45 -10.40
C PHE A 69 10.19 -16.99 -9.14
N ALA A 70 10.35 -16.32 -8.00
CA ALA A 70 9.77 -16.77 -6.73
C ALA A 70 8.24 -16.93 -6.80
N ALA A 71 7.54 -16.00 -7.44
CA ALA A 71 6.09 -16.08 -7.59
C ALA A 71 5.66 -17.18 -8.59
N ASN A 72 6.36 -17.28 -9.72
CA ASN A 72 6.07 -18.30 -10.72
C ASN A 72 6.31 -19.70 -10.18
N ASP A 73 7.46 -19.90 -9.54
CA ASP A 73 7.90 -21.17 -8.98
C ASP A 73 6.91 -21.66 -7.91
N PHE A 74 6.54 -20.79 -6.95
CA PHE A 74 5.54 -21.12 -5.94
C PHE A 74 4.19 -21.56 -6.53
N ILE A 75 3.72 -20.90 -7.58
CA ILE A 75 2.48 -21.29 -8.27
C ILE A 75 2.65 -22.61 -9.03
N ALA A 76 3.76 -22.76 -9.75
CA ALA A 76 4.00 -23.92 -10.60
C ALA A 76 4.23 -25.20 -9.78
N GLU A 77 4.97 -25.11 -8.68
CA GLU A 77 5.13 -26.20 -7.72
C GLU A 77 3.80 -26.59 -7.09
N ALA A 78 3.05 -25.63 -6.55
CA ALA A 78 1.74 -25.89 -5.94
C ALA A 78 0.74 -26.50 -6.94
N PHE A 79 0.80 -26.07 -8.21
CA PHE A 79 -0.01 -26.66 -9.28
C PHE A 79 0.41 -28.08 -9.64
N SER A 80 1.73 -28.34 -9.70
CA SER A 80 2.26 -29.67 -10.00
C SER A 80 1.99 -30.70 -8.89
N GLY A 81 1.82 -30.24 -7.65
CA GLY A 81 1.51 -31.10 -6.50
C GLY A 81 0.03 -31.46 -6.36
N VAL A 82 -0.85 -31.02 -7.26
CA VAL A 82 -2.27 -31.34 -7.20
C VAL A 82 -2.54 -32.77 -7.61
N GLU A 83 -3.29 -33.50 -6.80
CA GLU A 83 -3.72 -34.86 -7.09
C GLU A 83 -4.95 -34.86 -8.01
N PHE A 84 -4.79 -35.39 -9.21
CA PHE A 84 -5.87 -35.57 -10.18
C PHE A 84 -6.53 -36.95 -10.03
N GLN A 85 -7.85 -36.99 -10.22
CA GLN A 85 -8.66 -38.21 -10.17
C GLN A 85 -9.56 -38.28 -11.39
N LEU A 86 -9.92 -39.49 -11.80
CA LEU A 86 -10.84 -39.70 -12.90
C LEU A 86 -12.20 -40.11 -12.35
N VAL A 87 -13.28 -39.53 -12.86
CA VAL A 87 -14.65 -39.86 -12.45
C VAL A 87 -15.42 -40.35 -13.66
N LYS A 88 -16.12 -41.47 -13.50
CA LYS A 88 -17.05 -41.98 -14.50
C LYS A 88 -18.48 -41.73 -14.06
N THR A 89 -19.28 -41.17 -14.96
CA THR A 89 -20.70 -40.95 -14.71
C THR A 89 -21.51 -42.14 -15.26
N ASP A 90 -22.17 -42.87 -14.38
CA ASP A 90 -23.05 -43.96 -14.76
C ASP A 90 -24.36 -43.43 -15.39
N ARG A 91 -25.11 -44.32 -16.07
CA ARG A 91 -26.42 -43.99 -16.69
C ARG A 91 -27.45 -43.41 -15.71
N ASN A 92 -27.28 -43.67 -14.41
CA ASN A 92 -28.16 -43.16 -13.35
C ASN A 92 -27.70 -41.81 -12.78
N GLY A 93 -26.64 -41.20 -13.33
CA GLY A 93 -26.07 -39.94 -12.83
C GLY A 93 -25.13 -40.08 -11.63
N ASN A 94 -24.85 -41.31 -11.20
CA ASN A 94 -23.89 -41.57 -10.11
C ASN A 94 -22.46 -41.37 -10.61
N ARG A 95 -21.66 -40.64 -9.85
CA ARG A 95 -20.25 -40.35 -10.14
C ARG A 95 -19.37 -41.33 -9.35
N ASN A 96 -18.68 -42.23 -10.05
CA ASN A 96 -17.77 -43.20 -9.46
C ASN A 96 -16.31 -42.78 -9.72
N THR A 97 -15.53 -42.64 -8.65
CA THR A 97 -14.10 -42.32 -8.76
C THR A 97 -13.30 -43.56 -9.18
N ILE A 98 -12.48 -43.40 -10.20
CA ILE A 98 -11.54 -44.40 -10.72
C ILE A 98 -10.14 -44.02 -10.24
N THR A 99 -9.48 -44.96 -9.55
CA THR A 99 -8.13 -44.78 -9.01
C THR A 99 -7.04 -45.24 -9.97
N GLU A 100 -7.35 -46.19 -10.86
CA GLU A 100 -6.40 -46.75 -11.83
C GLU A 100 -6.98 -46.65 -13.24
N HIS A 101 -6.29 -45.90 -14.11
CA HIS A 101 -6.66 -45.76 -15.51
C HIS A 101 -5.43 -45.35 -16.34
N PRO A 102 -5.26 -45.84 -17.57
CA PRO A 102 -4.20 -45.42 -18.50
C PRO A 102 -4.08 -43.90 -18.71
N ILE A 103 -5.18 -43.15 -18.58
CA ILE A 103 -5.16 -41.67 -18.58
C ILE A 103 -4.39 -41.11 -17.38
N LEU A 104 -4.62 -41.67 -16.19
CA LEU A 104 -3.90 -41.28 -14.97
C LEU A 104 -2.42 -41.66 -15.08
N SER A 105 -2.12 -42.84 -15.63
CA SER A 105 -0.74 -43.28 -15.92
C SER A 105 -0.04 -42.35 -16.92
N LEU A 106 -0.74 -41.93 -17.98
CA LEU A 106 -0.25 -40.96 -18.96
C LEU A 106 0.02 -39.59 -18.32
N LEU A 107 -0.82 -39.12 -17.40
CA LEU A 107 -0.58 -37.86 -16.71
C LEU A 107 0.56 -37.97 -15.68
N GLN A 108 0.75 -39.13 -15.04
CA GLN A 108 1.85 -39.38 -14.11
C GLN A 108 3.20 -39.59 -14.81
N SER A 109 3.21 -40.18 -16.00
CA SER A 109 4.39 -40.41 -16.83
C SER A 109 4.12 -40.02 -18.28
N PRO A 110 4.08 -38.71 -18.60
CA PRO A 110 3.68 -38.21 -19.90
C PRO A 110 4.66 -38.52 -21.02
N THR A 111 5.94 -38.74 -20.70
CA THR A 111 6.96 -39.24 -21.63
C THR A 111 7.94 -40.12 -20.86
N ASP A 112 8.74 -40.93 -21.56
CA ASP A 112 9.79 -41.76 -20.92
C ASP A 112 10.87 -40.91 -20.21
N SER A 113 11.06 -39.67 -20.66
CA SER A 113 12.10 -38.77 -20.15
C SER A 113 11.63 -37.79 -19.06
N GLN A 114 10.32 -37.62 -18.88
CA GLN A 114 9.74 -36.57 -18.03
C GLN A 114 8.57 -37.11 -17.22
N HIS A 115 8.60 -36.89 -15.90
CA HIS A 115 7.50 -37.26 -15.02
C HIS A 115 6.37 -36.21 -15.02
N GLY A 116 5.19 -36.60 -14.57
CA GLY A 116 3.97 -35.79 -14.61
C GLY A 116 4.10 -34.43 -13.95
N MET A 117 4.65 -34.38 -12.73
CA MET A 117 4.86 -33.10 -12.04
C MET A 117 5.77 -32.13 -12.81
N GLN A 118 6.80 -32.61 -13.51
CA GLN A 118 7.64 -31.76 -14.37
C GLN A 118 6.85 -31.18 -15.54
N MET A 119 5.98 -31.98 -16.15
CA MET A 119 5.11 -31.55 -17.25
C MET A 119 4.12 -30.47 -16.76
N LEU A 120 3.46 -30.70 -15.62
CA LEU A 120 2.54 -29.76 -14.99
C LEU A 120 3.22 -28.45 -14.58
N TYR A 121 4.42 -28.55 -14.00
CA TYR A 121 5.24 -27.39 -13.63
C TYR A 121 5.57 -26.53 -14.86
N LEU A 122 6.01 -27.15 -15.96
CA LEU A 122 6.31 -26.43 -17.21
C LEU A 122 5.05 -25.82 -17.80
N HIS A 123 3.95 -26.55 -17.82
CA HIS A 123 2.67 -26.06 -18.34
C HIS A 123 2.20 -24.80 -17.57
N ALA A 124 2.18 -24.85 -16.24
CA ALA A 124 1.81 -23.71 -15.40
C ALA A 124 2.78 -22.54 -15.56
N SER A 125 4.09 -22.82 -15.64
CA SER A 125 5.13 -21.81 -15.85
C SER A 125 4.97 -21.09 -17.19
N TYR A 126 4.74 -21.81 -18.29
CA TYR A 126 4.55 -21.19 -19.60
C TYR A 126 3.26 -20.37 -19.67
N LEU A 127 2.17 -20.81 -19.02
CA LEU A 127 0.96 -20.00 -18.91
C LEU A 127 1.17 -18.69 -18.13
N ASN A 128 2.00 -18.70 -17.08
CA ASN A 128 2.30 -17.49 -16.32
C ASN A 128 3.27 -16.56 -17.07
N ILE A 129 4.36 -17.10 -17.60
CA ILE A 129 5.47 -16.34 -18.19
C ILE A 129 5.19 -15.94 -19.64
N ASN A 130 4.67 -16.85 -20.45
CA ASN A 130 4.39 -16.61 -21.87
C ASN A 130 2.92 -16.37 -22.20
N GLY A 131 2.02 -16.65 -21.24
CA GLY A 131 0.57 -16.56 -21.46
C GLY A 131 0.00 -17.74 -22.24
N GLU A 132 0.83 -18.68 -22.69
CA GLU A 132 0.48 -19.77 -23.60
C GLU A 132 1.29 -21.02 -23.26
N SER A 133 0.69 -22.19 -23.39
CA SER A 133 1.32 -23.49 -23.22
C SER A 133 0.90 -24.42 -24.35
N TYR A 134 1.84 -25.24 -24.85
CA TYR A 134 1.65 -26.09 -26.01
C TYR A 134 2.02 -27.52 -25.64
N ILE A 135 1.09 -28.46 -25.86
CA ILE A 135 1.26 -29.89 -25.61
C ILE A 135 1.05 -30.64 -26.92
N VAL A 136 1.98 -31.52 -27.27
CA VAL A 136 1.91 -32.36 -28.46
C VAL A 136 1.62 -33.81 -28.04
N PRO A 137 0.47 -34.38 -28.43
CA PRO A 137 0.23 -35.81 -28.32
C PRO A 137 1.06 -36.57 -29.35
N THR A 138 1.68 -37.68 -28.95
CA THR A 138 2.45 -38.55 -29.86
C THR A 138 2.18 -40.03 -29.57
N GLY A 139 2.25 -40.84 -30.63
CA GLY A 139 2.02 -42.28 -30.55
C GLY A 139 0.59 -42.65 -30.17
N GLU A 140 0.33 -43.96 -30.08
CA GLU A 140 -0.93 -44.53 -29.62
C GLU A 140 -0.65 -45.48 -28.46
N ASN A 141 -1.45 -45.38 -27.40
CA ASN A 141 -1.26 -46.16 -26.19
C ASN A 141 -1.48 -47.66 -26.45
N THR A 142 -0.62 -48.50 -25.88
CA THR A 142 -0.63 -49.95 -26.11
C THR A 142 -1.83 -50.66 -25.47
N GLU A 143 -2.37 -50.11 -24.39
CA GLU A 143 -3.49 -50.69 -23.64
C GLU A 143 -4.84 -50.16 -24.15
N MET A 144 -4.89 -48.91 -24.65
CA MET A 144 -6.11 -48.28 -25.13
C MET A 144 -5.94 -47.55 -26.46
N ARG A 145 -6.65 -48.06 -27.48
CA ARG A 145 -6.72 -47.46 -28.82
C ARG A 145 -7.36 -46.07 -28.78
N GLY A 146 -6.77 -45.11 -29.50
CA GLY A 146 -7.23 -43.72 -29.56
C GLY A 146 -6.71 -42.79 -28.45
N LEU A 147 -6.11 -43.33 -27.37
CA LEU A 147 -5.42 -42.54 -26.37
C LEU A 147 -3.96 -42.32 -26.81
N PRO A 148 -3.39 -41.10 -26.71
CA PRO A 148 -1.99 -40.89 -27.05
C PRO A 148 -1.06 -41.65 -26.11
N ALA A 149 0.08 -42.11 -26.63
CA ALA A 149 1.11 -42.78 -25.82
C ALA A 149 1.90 -41.78 -24.96
N ALA A 150 2.08 -40.55 -25.45
CA ALA A 150 2.86 -39.53 -24.78
C ALA A 150 2.30 -38.12 -25.00
N LEU A 151 2.49 -37.25 -24.00
CA LEU A 151 2.11 -35.83 -24.00
C LEU A 151 3.35 -34.97 -23.75
N THR A 152 3.89 -34.34 -24.80
CA THR A 152 5.11 -33.53 -24.69
C THR A 152 4.78 -32.04 -24.59
N VAL A 153 5.18 -31.39 -23.50
CA VAL A 153 5.09 -29.92 -23.39
C VAL A 153 6.25 -29.29 -24.15
N LEU A 154 5.95 -28.40 -25.09
CA LEU A 154 6.96 -27.68 -25.86
C LEU A 154 7.38 -26.36 -25.18
N PRO A 155 8.63 -25.92 -25.34
CA PRO A 155 9.07 -24.62 -24.85
C PRO A 155 8.32 -23.48 -25.55
N ALA A 156 7.36 -22.86 -24.86
CA ALA A 156 6.42 -21.91 -25.45
C ALA A 156 7.09 -20.69 -26.13
N HIS A 157 8.30 -20.31 -25.69
CA HIS A 157 9.08 -19.20 -26.24
C HIS A 157 9.77 -19.51 -27.57
N LEU A 158 9.89 -20.78 -27.93
CA LEU A 158 10.45 -21.25 -29.21
C LEU A 158 9.35 -21.65 -30.21
N VAL A 159 8.09 -21.67 -29.77
CA VAL A 159 6.94 -22.03 -30.59
C VAL A 159 6.41 -20.82 -31.34
N GLU A 160 6.29 -20.95 -32.65
CA GLU A 160 5.58 -20.01 -33.49
C GLU A 160 4.16 -20.52 -33.74
N TYR A 161 3.17 -19.72 -33.33
CA TYR A 161 1.76 -20.02 -33.52
C TYR A 161 1.13 -19.00 -34.45
N LYS A 162 0.38 -19.48 -35.44
CA LYS A 162 -0.37 -18.67 -36.39
C LYS A 162 -1.75 -19.25 -36.60
N ILE A 163 -2.71 -18.37 -36.75
CA ILE A 163 -4.06 -18.73 -37.21
C ILE A 163 -4.17 -18.24 -38.64
N ASN A 164 -4.52 -19.14 -39.55
CA ASN A 164 -4.85 -18.78 -40.91
C ASN A 164 -6.13 -17.92 -40.87
N LYS A 165 -6.05 -16.67 -41.37
CA LYS A 165 -7.16 -15.72 -41.28
C LYS A 165 -8.34 -16.11 -42.17
N ASP A 166 -8.10 -16.87 -43.23
CA ASP A 166 -9.10 -17.23 -44.22
C ASP A 166 -9.83 -18.52 -43.85
N THR A 167 -9.09 -19.52 -43.35
CA THR A 167 -9.65 -20.83 -42.98
C THR A 167 -9.94 -20.97 -41.48
N GLY A 168 -9.31 -20.16 -40.63
CA GLY A 168 -9.35 -20.32 -39.18
C GLY A 168 -8.41 -21.41 -38.66
N ASP A 169 -7.65 -22.07 -39.54
CA ASP A 169 -6.79 -23.19 -39.16
C ASP A 169 -5.65 -22.72 -38.25
N GLU A 170 -5.45 -23.47 -37.17
CA GLU A 170 -4.37 -23.23 -36.23
C GLU A 170 -3.13 -24.01 -36.66
N ILE A 171 -2.02 -23.30 -36.83
CA ILE A 171 -0.73 -23.84 -37.26
C ILE A 171 0.31 -23.51 -36.20
N MET A 172 1.02 -24.54 -35.75
CA MET A 172 2.11 -24.44 -34.79
C MET A 172 3.42 -24.91 -35.44
N ARG A 173 4.51 -24.18 -35.22
CA ARG A 173 5.86 -24.54 -35.70
C ARG A 173 6.86 -24.52 -34.54
N TYR A 174 7.71 -25.54 -34.49
CA TYR A 174 8.84 -25.64 -33.57
C TYR A 174 10.04 -26.25 -34.30
N GLY A 175 11.06 -25.42 -34.56
CA GLY A 175 12.16 -25.80 -35.47
C GLY A 175 11.65 -26.13 -36.87
N ASP A 176 12.07 -27.28 -37.40
CA ASP A 176 11.65 -27.79 -38.71
C ASP A 176 10.31 -28.56 -38.67
N TYR A 177 9.75 -28.76 -37.48
CA TYR A 177 8.50 -29.48 -37.29
C TYR A 177 7.29 -28.54 -37.30
N TYR A 178 6.19 -28.97 -37.91
CA TYR A 178 4.93 -28.24 -37.93
C TYR A 178 3.75 -29.16 -37.61
N TRP A 179 2.75 -28.57 -36.96
CA TRP A 179 1.50 -29.18 -36.55
C TRP A 179 0.33 -28.34 -37.01
N MET A 180 -0.78 -28.99 -37.34
CA MET A 180 -1.98 -28.36 -37.84
C MET A 180 -3.18 -29.20 -37.39
N ASN A 181 -4.13 -28.59 -36.70
CA ASN A 181 -5.24 -29.35 -36.09
C ASN A 181 -6.24 -29.93 -37.09
N THR A 182 -6.15 -29.58 -38.38
CA THR A 182 -6.87 -30.26 -39.47
C THR A 182 -6.25 -31.60 -39.85
N ASP A 183 -5.01 -31.86 -39.45
CA ASP A 183 -4.29 -33.12 -39.66
C ASP A 183 -4.36 -33.97 -38.39
N LYS A 184 -5.01 -35.13 -38.47
CA LYS A 184 -5.16 -36.05 -37.32
C LYS A 184 -3.82 -36.61 -36.83
N GLU A 185 -2.80 -36.68 -37.68
CA GLU A 185 -1.47 -37.20 -37.31
C GLU A 185 -0.56 -36.11 -36.72
N ARG A 186 -0.95 -34.83 -36.84
CA ARG A 186 -0.14 -33.68 -36.42
C ARG A 186 -0.94 -32.68 -35.60
N GLN A 187 -1.70 -33.22 -34.65
CA GLN A 187 -2.47 -32.42 -33.70
C GLN A 187 -1.56 -31.80 -32.63
N PHE A 188 -1.97 -30.66 -32.11
CA PHE A 188 -1.38 -30.04 -30.93
C PHE A 188 -2.48 -29.43 -30.06
N TYR A 189 -2.24 -29.41 -28.75
CA TYR A 189 -3.15 -28.83 -27.77
C TYR A 189 -2.55 -27.53 -27.26
N ARG A 190 -3.32 -26.45 -27.37
CA ARG A 190 -2.92 -25.12 -26.93
C ARG A 190 -3.80 -24.66 -25.79
N ASP A 191 -3.18 -24.33 -24.68
CA ASP A 191 -3.80 -23.61 -23.58
C ASP A 191 -3.26 -22.18 -23.52
N TYR A 192 -4.11 -21.22 -23.13
CA TYR A 192 -3.72 -19.82 -23.08
C TYR A 192 -4.56 -18.99 -22.13
N ARG A 193 -3.95 -17.93 -21.59
CA ARG A 193 -4.63 -16.91 -20.80
C ARG A 193 -5.31 -15.91 -21.73
N PRO A 194 -6.65 -15.76 -21.72
CA PRO A 194 -7.33 -14.88 -22.66
C PRO A 194 -6.84 -13.42 -22.56
N ASN A 195 -6.57 -12.81 -23.72
CA ASN A 195 -6.16 -11.41 -23.83
C ASN A 195 -7.32 -10.56 -24.39
N PRO A 196 -7.87 -9.59 -23.65
CA PRO A 196 -8.93 -8.71 -24.16
C PRO A 196 -8.53 -7.90 -25.39
N ALA A 197 -7.25 -7.51 -25.52
CA ALA A 197 -6.77 -6.73 -26.65
C ALA A 197 -6.59 -7.57 -27.92
N ASN A 198 -6.35 -8.88 -27.76
CA ASN A 198 -6.31 -9.83 -28.86
C ASN A 198 -6.78 -11.21 -28.38
N PRO A 199 -8.08 -11.51 -28.47
CA PRO A 199 -8.67 -12.74 -27.91
C PRO A 199 -8.08 -14.05 -28.46
N ARG A 200 -7.33 -13.98 -29.56
CA ARG A 200 -6.69 -15.13 -30.20
C ARG A 200 -5.30 -15.44 -29.65
N ASN A 201 -4.68 -14.54 -28.90
CA ASN A 201 -3.35 -14.71 -28.30
C ASN A 201 -3.42 -14.78 -26.78
N GLY A 202 -2.47 -15.49 -26.17
CA GLY A 202 -2.31 -15.48 -24.72
C GLY A 202 -1.76 -14.15 -24.19
N MET A 203 -2.17 -13.76 -22.98
CA MET A 203 -1.59 -12.63 -22.24
C MET A 203 -0.66 -13.14 -21.14
N SER A 204 0.61 -12.74 -21.21
CA SER A 204 1.60 -13.01 -20.18
C SER A 204 1.37 -12.14 -18.94
N VAL A 205 1.63 -12.69 -17.75
CA VAL A 205 1.66 -11.89 -16.50
C VAL A 205 2.82 -10.88 -16.53
N ILE A 206 3.93 -11.22 -17.19
CA ILE A 206 5.11 -10.35 -17.34
C ILE A 206 4.77 -9.13 -18.19
N GLN A 207 4.00 -9.30 -19.26
CA GLN A 207 3.52 -8.18 -20.08
C GLN A 207 2.63 -7.24 -19.27
N ALA A 208 1.77 -7.79 -18.40
CA ALA A 208 0.93 -6.99 -17.51
C ALA A 208 1.75 -6.26 -16.43
N ALA A 209 2.79 -6.91 -15.91
CA ALA A 209 3.68 -6.39 -14.87
C ALA A 209 4.91 -5.64 -15.40
N ALA A 210 4.95 -5.31 -16.70
CA ALA A 210 6.15 -4.83 -17.40
C ALA A 210 6.82 -3.63 -16.71
N GLY A 211 6.02 -2.67 -16.23
CA GLY A 211 6.52 -1.48 -15.52
C GLY A 211 7.22 -1.83 -14.21
N ALA A 212 6.62 -2.68 -13.38
CA ALA A 212 7.17 -3.08 -12.09
C ALA A 212 8.42 -3.96 -12.26
N VAL A 213 8.38 -4.91 -13.19
CA VAL A 213 9.51 -5.81 -13.48
C VAL A 213 10.71 -5.04 -14.04
N ASP A 214 10.50 -4.16 -15.01
CA ASP A 214 11.59 -3.35 -15.59
C ASP A 214 12.15 -2.34 -14.57
N THR A 215 11.31 -1.82 -13.67
CA THR A 215 11.74 -0.93 -12.58
C THR A 215 12.62 -1.68 -11.58
N ASP A 216 12.22 -2.88 -11.14
CA ASP A 216 13.04 -3.69 -10.23
C ASP A 216 14.35 -4.13 -10.89
N ASP A 217 14.33 -4.49 -12.17
CA ASP A 217 15.53 -4.85 -12.93
C ASP A 217 16.53 -3.69 -13.01
N LYS A 218 16.05 -2.48 -13.32
CA LYS A 218 16.88 -1.27 -13.35
C LYS A 218 17.40 -0.92 -11.96
N ALA A 219 16.61 -1.15 -10.92
CA ALA A 219 17.03 -0.95 -9.53
C ALA A 219 18.16 -1.92 -9.15
N VAL A 220 18.04 -3.20 -9.51
CA VAL A 220 19.08 -4.22 -9.29
C VAL A 220 20.36 -3.88 -10.07
N ASP A 221 20.24 -3.55 -11.36
CA ASP A 221 21.38 -3.18 -12.19
C ASP A 221 22.10 -1.92 -11.66
N TYR A 222 21.34 -0.90 -11.26
CA TYR A 222 21.89 0.28 -10.59
C TYR A 222 22.70 -0.11 -9.35
N ASN A 223 22.15 -0.97 -8.49
CA ASN A 223 22.85 -1.43 -7.29
C ASN A 223 24.11 -2.23 -7.59
N GLN A 224 24.03 -3.17 -8.53
CA GLN A 224 25.18 -3.97 -8.92
C GLN A 224 26.31 -3.08 -9.44
N ARG A 225 25.99 -2.07 -10.27
CA ARG A 225 26.97 -1.09 -10.76
C ARG A 225 27.50 -0.19 -9.65
N PHE A 226 26.64 0.24 -8.74
CA PHE A 226 27.02 1.04 -7.58
C PHE A 226 28.05 0.29 -6.72
N PHE A 227 27.79 -0.98 -6.38
CA PHE A 227 28.72 -1.81 -5.61
C PHE A 227 29.98 -2.20 -6.41
N ALA A 228 29.85 -2.50 -7.71
CA ALA A 228 30.99 -2.80 -8.58
C ALA A 228 31.97 -1.62 -8.68
N ASN A 229 31.46 -0.38 -8.58
CA ASN A 229 32.24 0.84 -8.53
C ASN A 229 32.62 1.27 -7.09
N SER A 230 32.72 0.32 -6.17
CA SER A 230 33.12 0.52 -4.77
C SER A 230 32.24 1.48 -3.98
N ALA A 231 30.95 1.61 -4.34
CA ALA A 231 29.97 2.47 -3.66
C ALA A 231 30.43 3.94 -3.52
N ARG A 232 31.30 4.40 -4.42
CA ARG A 232 31.86 5.74 -4.35
C ARG A 232 30.87 6.76 -4.91
N PRO A 233 30.58 7.83 -4.14
CA PRO A 233 29.82 8.93 -4.68
C PRO A 233 30.57 9.66 -5.80
N SER A 234 29.83 10.39 -6.65
CA SER A 234 30.42 11.24 -7.68
C SER A 234 31.37 12.25 -7.04
N MET A 235 32.51 12.46 -7.67
CA MET A 235 33.42 13.53 -7.26
C MET A 235 33.33 14.70 -8.23
N ILE A 236 33.33 15.91 -7.68
CA ILE A 236 33.53 17.12 -8.47
C ILE A 236 34.99 17.53 -8.29
N ILE A 237 35.69 17.73 -9.41
CA ILE A 237 37.03 18.30 -9.40
C ILE A 237 36.91 19.75 -9.84
N GLU A 238 37.17 20.64 -8.89
CA GLU A 238 37.17 22.09 -9.10
C GLU A 238 38.61 22.55 -9.32
N SER A 239 38.81 23.50 -10.22
CA SER A 239 40.09 24.18 -10.41
C SER A 239 39.87 25.68 -10.54
N GLU A 240 40.64 26.48 -9.80
CA GLU A 240 40.54 27.95 -9.80
C GLU A 240 41.11 28.59 -11.07
N LYS A 241 41.89 27.84 -11.88
CA LYS A 241 42.53 28.33 -13.10
C LYS A 241 42.04 27.54 -14.31
N GLN A 242 41.89 28.21 -15.46
CA GLN A 242 41.58 27.51 -16.71
C GLN A 242 42.69 26.51 -17.06
N MET A 243 42.31 25.25 -17.22
CA MET A 243 43.20 24.18 -17.66
C MET A 243 43.35 24.21 -19.18
N THR A 244 44.55 23.88 -19.67
CA THR A 244 44.76 23.63 -21.10
C THR A 244 44.11 22.30 -21.51
N ASP A 245 43.70 22.17 -22.78
CA ASP A 245 43.08 20.95 -23.31
C ASP A 245 43.93 19.68 -23.13
N VAL A 246 45.26 19.85 -23.11
CA VAL A 246 46.21 18.75 -22.88
C VAL A 246 46.20 18.33 -21.41
N ALA A 247 46.17 19.30 -20.48
CA ALA A 247 46.06 19.03 -19.05
C ALA A 247 44.70 18.40 -18.69
N PHE A 248 43.61 18.87 -19.31
CA PHE A 248 42.27 18.32 -19.09
C PHE A 248 42.18 16.86 -19.57
N ARG A 249 42.67 16.55 -20.77
CA ARG A 249 42.69 15.17 -21.29
C ARG A 249 43.54 14.23 -20.42
N ARG A 250 44.70 14.69 -19.95
CA ARG A 250 45.56 13.93 -19.03
C ARG A 250 44.86 13.65 -17.69
N LEU A 251 44.23 14.66 -17.09
CA LEU A 251 43.49 14.52 -15.84
C LEU A 251 42.31 13.56 -16.00
N LYS A 252 41.57 13.67 -17.10
CA LYS A 252 40.48 12.76 -17.47
C LYS A 252 40.94 11.32 -17.61
N GLN A 253 42.07 11.08 -18.27
CA GLN A 253 42.67 9.75 -18.41
C GLN A 253 43.04 9.16 -17.04
N GLN A 254 43.71 9.96 -16.20
CA GLN A 254 44.09 9.57 -14.84
C GLN A 254 42.86 9.27 -13.98
N LEU A 255 41.78 10.05 -14.09
CA LEU A 255 40.52 9.78 -13.40
C LEU A 255 39.92 8.44 -13.80
N ILE A 256 39.90 8.12 -15.09
CA ILE A 256 39.37 6.83 -15.56
C ILE A 256 40.25 5.69 -15.03
N GLU A 257 41.57 5.81 -15.09
CA GLU A 257 42.49 4.76 -14.62
C GLU A 257 42.42 4.54 -13.10
N PHE A 258 42.32 5.61 -12.30
CA PHE A 258 42.25 5.52 -10.83
C PHE A 258 40.86 5.20 -10.27
N TYR A 259 39.79 5.50 -11.01
CA TYR A 259 38.41 5.27 -10.55
C TYR A 259 37.66 4.17 -11.31
N SER A 260 38.27 3.52 -12.29
CA SER A 260 37.73 2.30 -12.90
C SER A 260 38.23 1.04 -12.17
N GLY A 261 37.30 0.13 -11.89
CA GLY A 261 37.58 -1.18 -11.30
C GLY A 261 37.68 -1.19 -9.76
N GLY A 262 37.11 -2.22 -9.14
CA GLY A 262 37.07 -2.36 -7.67
C GLY A 262 38.43 -2.50 -6.99
N GLN A 263 39.50 -2.82 -7.73
CA GLN A 263 40.87 -2.95 -7.19
C GLN A 263 41.55 -1.61 -6.91
N ASN A 264 41.09 -0.52 -7.54
CA ASN A 264 41.60 0.83 -7.30
C ASN A 264 40.84 1.56 -6.17
N ALA A 265 40.09 0.79 -5.37
CA ALA A 265 39.46 1.28 -4.15
C ALA A 265 40.55 1.77 -3.17
N TYR A 266 40.27 2.91 -2.53
CA TYR A 266 41.10 3.61 -1.56
C TYR A 266 42.44 4.19 -2.04
N VAL A 267 42.75 4.16 -3.34
CA VAL A 267 43.93 4.86 -3.88
C VAL A 267 43.73 6.38 -3.76
N PRO A 268 44.58 7.11 -3.03
CA PRO A 268 44.48 8.56 -2.90
C PRO A 268 44.88 9.25 -4.20
N MET A 269 44.03 10.16 -4.70
CA MET A 269 44.32 10.97 -5.87
C MET A 269 45.13 12.21 -5.48
N ILE A 270 46.24 12.44 -6.18
CA ILE A 270 47.05 13.65 -6.03
C ILE A 270 46.65 14.66 -7.12
N LEU A 271 46.14 15.82 -6.71
CA LEU A 271 45.76 16.90 -7.60
C LEU A 271 46.83 18.00 -7.58
N GLY A 272 47.24 18.46 -8.77
CA GLY A 272 48.21 19.56 -8.94
C GLY A 272 47.54 20.88 -9.28
N GLY A 273 48.24 22.00 -9.05
CA GLY A 273 47.85 23.31 -9.59
C GLY A 273 46.66 24.00 -8.91
N GLY A 274 46.33 23.64 -7.67
CA GLY A 274 45.21 24.23 -6.92
C GLY A 274 43.85 23.59 -7.21
N ALA A 275 43.81 22.43 -7.87
CA ALA A 275 42.56 21.67 -8.04
C ALA A 275 42.16 20.96 -6.74
N SER A 276 40.87 21.00 -6.41
CA SER A 276 40.29 20.34 -5.23
C SER A 276 39.23 19.32 -5.64
N ALA A 277 39.20 18.16 -4.97
CA ALA A 277 38.15 17.16 -5.14
C ALA A 277 37.16 17.28 -3.98
N LYS A 278 35.89 17.53 -4.31
CA LYS A 278 34.78 17.47 -3.35
C LYS A 278 34.01 16.18 -3.59
N GLN A 279 33.88 15.38 -2.53
CA GLN A 279 33.06 14.17 -2.54
C GLN A 279 31.59 14.58 -2.40
N PHE A 280 30.76 14.20 -3.37
CA PHE A 280 29.31 14.24 -3.19
C PHE A 280 28.95 13.21 -2.11
N VAL A 281 28.03 13.44 -1.19
CA VAL A 281 27.64 12.40 -0.21
C VAL A 281 26.17 12.08 -0.44
N LEU A 282 25.91 10.94 -1.07
CA LEU A 282 24.56 10.40 -1.30
C LEU A 282 24.10 9.67 -0.03
N THR A 283 23.60 10.39 0.97
CA THR A 283 23.14 9.78 2.23
C THR A 283 21.65 9.42 2.26
N GLN A 284 20.82 9.97 1.37
CA GLN A 284 19.35 9.80 1.40
C GLN A 284 18.84 8.64 0.51
N ARG A 285 19.67 8.15 -0.41
CA ARG A 285 19.25 7.25 -1.49
C ARG A 285 19.01 5.81 -1.04
N ASP A 286 19.69 5.36 0.01
CA ASP A 286 19.68 3.95 0.41
C ASP A 286 18.36 3.53 1.08
N MET A 287 17.70 4.43 1.84
CA MET A 287 16.40 4.14 2.45
C MET A 287 15.25 4.22 1.43
N ASP A 288 15.20 5.27 0.61
CA ASP A 288 14.18 5.44 -0.44
C ASP A 288 14.26 4.32 -1.48
N PHE A 289 15.46 3.79 -1.74
CA PHE A 289 15.66 2.67 -2.64
C PHE A 289 15.13 1.34 -2.07
N LEU A 290 15.37 1.07 -0.79
CA LEU A 290 14.86 -0.14 -0.13
C LEU A 290 13.33 -0.15 -0.10
N GLU A 291 12.70 1.00 0.14
CA GLU A 291 11.25 1.14 0.05
C GLU A 291 10.74 0.98 -1.39
N GLY A 292 11.42 1.58 -2.37
CA GLY A 292 11.08 1.43 -3.79
C GLY A 292 11.16 -0.03 -4.27
N ARG A 293 12.13 -0.81 -3.78
CA ARG A 293 12.22 -2.25 -4.07
C ARG A 293 11.13 -3.08 -3.38
N LYS A 294 10.73 -2.71 -2.16
CA LYS A 294 9.58 -3.35 -1.49
C LYS A 294 8.29 -3.11 -2.27
N LEU A 295 8.07 -1.88 -2.75
CA LEU A 295 6.91 -1.55 -3.58
C LEU A 295 6.93 -2.35 -4.90
N SER A 296 8.07 -2.37 -5.60
CA SER A 296 8.22 -3.13 -6.85
C SER A 296 7.98 -4.62 -6.64
N ARG A 297 8.49 -5.19 -5.53
CA ARG A 297 8.20 -6.58 -5.14
C ARG A 297 6.71 -6.78 -4.94
N ASP A 298 6.06 -5.95 -4.14
CA ASP A 298 4.65 -6.13 -3.77
C ASP A 298 3.73 -5.98 -5.00
N GLU A 299 4.06 -5.09 -5.94
CA GLU A 299 3.39 -4.98 -7.25
C GLU A 299 3.56 -6.24 -8.10
N ILE A 300 4.79 -6.77 -8.22
CA ILE A 300 5.05 -8.01 -8.97
C ILE A 300 4.26 -9.17 -8.35
N LEU A 301 4.36 -9.38 -7.04
CA LEU A 301 3.67 -10.46 -6.33
C LEU A 301 2.14 -10.35 -6.44
N ALA A 302 1.60 -9.13 -6.38
CA ALA A 302 0.18 -8.87 -6.57
C ALA A 302 -0.31 -9.28 -7.97
N MET A 303 0.49 -9.06 -9.02
CA MET A 303 0.15 -9.49 -10.39
C MET A 303 0.07 -11.02 -10.53
N PHE A 304 0.88 -11.75 -9.77
CA PHE A 304 0.81 -13.22 -9.68
C PHE A 304 -0.25 -13.73 -8.69
N ARG A 305 -0.83 -12.83 -7.88
CA ARG A 305 -1.77 -13.13 -6.77
C ARG A 305 -1.14 -14.02 -5.70
N VAL A 306 0.12 -13.76 -5.38
CA VAL A 306 0.87 -14.42 -4.31
C VAL A 306 1.13 -13.42 -3.20
N SER A 307 0.85 -13.79 -1.95
CA SER A 307 1.14 -12.94 -0.79
C SER A 307 2.63 -13.07 -0.41
N PRO A 308 3.32 -11.98 -0.01
CA PRO A 308 4.69 -12.07 0.52
C PRO A 308 4.84 -13.05 1.69
N ALA A 309 3.79 -13.20 2.51
CA ALA A 309 3.79 -14.12 3.65
C ALA A 309 3.96 -15.59 3.22
N LEU A 310 3.42 -15.98 2.06
CA LEU A 310 3.56 -17.33 1.52
C LEU A 310 4.98 -17.62 1.03
N LEU A 311 5.74 -16.58 0.71
CA LEU A 311 7.16 -16.65 0.35
C LEU A 311 8.09 -16.52 1.56
N GLY A 312 7.57 -16.67 2.79
CA GLY A 312 8.35 -16.59 4.02
C GLY A 312 8.72 -15.18 4.47
N MET A 313 8.19 -14.13 3.82
CA MET A 313 8.43 -12.74 4.23
C MET A 313 7.44 -12.31 5.30
N ILE A 314 7.75 -12.66 6.54
CA ILE A 314 6.89 -12.41 7.69
C ILE A 314 7.40 -11.16 8.42
N THR A 315 6.70 -10.03 8.25
CA THR A 315 7.02 -8.79 9.01
C THR A 315 6.32 -8.74 10.38
N SER A 316 5.18 -9.42 10.55
CA SER A 316 4.40 -9.45 11.81
C SER A 316 3.25 -10.48 11.83
N ALA A 317 3.33 -11.61 11.10
CA ALA A 317 2.18 -12.50 10.96
C ALA A 317 1.93 -13.36 12.21
N ASN A 318 0.73 -13.21 12.78
CA ASN A 318 0.11 -14.24 13.63
C ASN A 318 -0.29 -15.44 12.75
N ARG A 319 -0.31 -16.66 13.30
CA ARG A 319 -0.67 -17.92 12.60
C ARG A 319 -1.98 -17.79 11.80
N ALA A 320 -2.97 -17.09 12.36
CA ALA A 320 -4.25 -16.82 11.71
C ALA A 320 -4.13 -16.06 10.37
N ASN A 321 -3.14 -15.17 10.24
CA ASN A 321 -2.92 -14.42 9.01
C ASN A 321 -2.28 -15.29 7.91
N MET A 322 -1.48 -16.30 8.29
CA MET A 322 -0.90 -17.26 7.35
C MET A 322 -1.96 -18.23 6.83
N GLU A 323 -2.78 -18.79 7.72
CA GLU A 323 -3.88 -19.69 7.35
C GLU A 323 -4.88 -18.99 6.40
N ALA A 324 -5.19 -17.71 6.64
CA ALA A 324 -6.00 -16.91 5.74
C ALA A 324 -5.33 -16.67 4.37
N ALA A 325 -4.02 -16.47 4.33
CA ALA A 325 -3.26 -16.28 3.09
C ALA A 325 -3.20 -17.58 2.26
N GLU A 326 -3.00 -18.73 2.91
CA GLU A 326 -3.03 -20.06 2.29
C GLU A 326 -4.40 -20.35 1.69
N TYR A 327 -5.48 -20.10 2.44
CA TYR A 327 -6.84 -20.22 1.94
C TYR A 327 -7.09 -19.35 0.71
N HIS A 328 -6.69 -18.08 0.78
CA HIS A 328 -6.88 -17.14 -0.32
C HIS A 328 -6.12 -17.57 -1.57
N PHE A 329 -4.88 -18.04 -1.42
CA PHE A 329 -4.09 -18.57 -2.52
C PHE A 329 -4.72 -19.83 -3.13
N ALA A 330 -5.07 -20.83 -2.31
CA ALA A 330 -5.70 -22.05 -2.79
C ALA A 330 -7.00 -21.76 -3.56
N LYS A 331 -7.87 -20.91 -3.00
CA LYS A 331 -9.20 -20.64 -3.55
C LYS A 331 -9.20 -19.71 -4.77
N TYR A 332 -8.44 -18.62 -4.75
CA TYR A 332 -8.54 -17.56 -5.77
C TYR A 332 -7.41 -17.57 -6.79
N THR A 333 -6.32 -18.29 -6.50
CA THR A 333 -5.11 -18.33 -7.33
C THR A 333 -4.92 -19.73 -7.93
N LEU A 334 -4.96 -20.79 -7.11
CA LEU A 334 -4.68 -22.15 -7.58
C LEU A 334 -5.92 -22.84 -8.19
N LEU A 335 -7.05 -22.86 -7.49
CA LEU A 335 -8.29 -23.53 -7.91
C LEU A 335 -8.76 -23.17 -9.33
N PRO A 336 -8.80 -21.87 -9.75
CA PRO A 336 -9.24 -21.55 -11.10
C PRO A 336 -8.30 -22.11 -12.18
N ARG A 337 -6.99 -22.22 -11.90
CA ARG A 337 -6.00 -22.78 -12.82
C ARG A 337 -6.13 -24.29 -12.93
N VAL A 338 -6.30 -24.98 -11.80
CA VAL A 338 -6.51 -26.44 -11.79
C VAL A 338 -7.78 -26.80 -12.54
N ARG A 339 -8.89 -26.09 -12.30
CA ARG A 339 -10.14 -26.27 -13.06
C ARG A 339 -9.96 -26.02 -14.56
N ALA A 340 -9.22 -24.97 -14.93
CA ALA A 340 -8.93 -24.68 -16.34
C ALA A 340 -8.15 -25.83 -16.99
N PHE A 341 -7.15 -26.37 -16.29
CA PHE A 341 -6.38 -27.52 -16.77
C PHE A 341 -7.21 -28.80 -16.89
N CYS A 342 -8.06 -29.11 -15.89
CA CYS A 342 -9.00 -30.23 -15.99
C CYS A 342 -9.90 -30.08 -17.22
N ASN A 343 -10.48 -28.88 -17.43
CA ASN A 343 -11.30 -28.61 -18.61
C ASN A 343 -10.51 -28.73 -19.92
N PHE A 344 -9.24 -28.31 -19.93
CA PHE A 344 -8.35 -28.43 -21.07
C PHE A 344 -8.06 -29.90 -21.41
N ILE A 345 -7.67 -30.72 -20.44
CA ILE A 345 -7.42 -32.16 -20.63
C ILE A 345 -8.71 -32.88 -20.98
N ASN A 346 -9.84 -32.55 -20.32
CA ASN A 346 -11.14 -33.10 -20.65
C ASN A 346 -11.47 -32.86 -22.12
N LYS A 347 -11.44 -31.59 -22.56
CA LYS A 347 -11.79 -31.20 -23.93
C LYS A 347 -10.90 -31.83 -25.00
N TYR A 348 -9.58 -31.87 -24.79
CA TYR A 348 -8.63 -32.23 -25.85
C TYR A 348 -8.13 -33.67 -25.79
N VAL A 349 -8.17 -34.33 -24.63
CA VAL A 349 -7.64 -35.70 -24.45
C VAL A 349 -8.77 -36.68 -24.13
N ILE A 350 -9.68 -36.32 -23.23
CA ILE A 350 -10.65 -37.28 -22.67
C ILE A 350 -11.93 -37.32 -23.51
N ASP A 351 -12.57 -36.19 -23.82
CA ASP A 351 -13.80 -36.14 -24.61
C ASP A 351 -13.66 -36.80 -26.00
N PRO A 352 -12.55 -36.62 -26.74
CA PRO A 352 -12.36 -37.32 -28.01
C PRO A 352 -12.20 -38.85 -27.85
N PHE A 353 -11.88 -39.31 -26.63
CA PHE A 353 -11.61 -40.71 -26.29
C PHE A 353 -12.83 -41.40 -25.65
N ASP A 354 -13.28 -40.92 -24.49
CA ASP A 354 -14.45 -41.41 -23.74
C ASP A 354 -15.16 -40.24 -23.01
N PRO A 355 -16.27 -39.72 -23.57
CA PRO A 355 -17.05 -38.63 -22.95
C PRO A 355 -17.73 -38.99 -21.62
N SER A 356 -17.73 -40.27 -21.22
CA SER A 356 -18.28 -40.69 -19.92
C SER A 356 -17.31 -40.48 -18.76
N LEU A 357 -16.05 -40.20 -19.08
CA LEU A 357 -14.97 -39.94 -18.13
C LEU A 357 -14.74 -38.43 -17.97
N GLU A 358 -14.42 -38.02 -16.76
CA GLU A 358 -14.11 -36.63 -16.43
C GLU A 358 -12.90 -36.59 -15.50
N LEU A 359 -11.86 -35.86 -15.88
CA LEU A 359 -10.75 -35.53 -15.00
C LEU A 359 -11.20 -34.47 -14.00
N THR A 360 -11.05 -34.80 -12.72
CA THR A 360 -11.23 -33.92 -11.57
C THR A 360 -9.97 -33.94 -10.72
N PHE A 361 -10.01 -33.30 -9.56
CA PHE A 361 -8.91 -33.24 -8.60
C PHE A 361 -9.44 -33.42 -7.18
N VAL A 362 -8.56 -33.83 -6.27
CA VAL A 362 -8.82 -33.85 -4.82
C VAL A 362 -8.89 -32.42 -4.32
N ASP A 363 -9.90 -32.09 -3.51
CA ASP A 363 -9.99 -30.75 -2.94
C ASP A 363 -8.79 -30.47 -2.04
N PHE A 364 -8.03 -29.44 -2.40
CA PHE A 364 -6.82 -29.01 -1.72
C PHE A 364 -7.01 -27.68 -0.99
N ILE A 365 -8.21 -27.10 -1.02
CA ILE A 365 -8.48 -25.84 -0.32
C ILE A 365 -8.42 -26.13 1.18
N PRO A 366 -7.51 -25.50 1.94
CA PRO A 366 -7.46 -25.68 3.38
C PRO A 366 -8.82 -25.29 3.97
N SER A 367 -9.46 -26.21 4.68
CA SER A 367 -10.68 -25.86 5.38
C SER A 367 -10.35 -25.09 6.65
N ASP A 368 -11.11 -24.02 6.93
CA ASP A 368 -11.00 -23.34 8.21
C ASP A 368 -11.58 -24.27 9.29
N SER A 369 -10.70 -25.00 9.97
CA SER A 369 -11.06 -25.95 11.03
C SER A 369 -11.97 -25.33 12.09
N SER A 370 -11.89 -24.02 12.32
CA SER A 370 -12.76 -23.32 13.28
C SER A 370 -14.17 -23.08 12.73
N VAL A 371 -14.30 -22.81 11.43
CA VAL A 371 -15.59 -22.62 10.75
C VAL A 371 -16.25 -23.98 10.52
N GLU A 372 -15.51 -25.00 10.12
CA GLU A 372 -16.02 -26.36 9.98
C GLU A 372 -16.46 -26.95 11.31
N ALA A 373 -15.66 -26.78 12.39
CA ALA A 373 -16.07 -27.23 13.71
C ALA A 373 -17.38 -26.55 14.17
N ARG A 374 -17.54 -25.24 13.90
CA ARG A 374 -18.79 -24.51 14.20
C ARG A 374 -19.95 -24.96 13.33
N ALA A 375 -19.73 -25.16 12.03
CA ALA A 375 -20.74 -25.63 11.09
C ALA A 375 -21.20 -27.06 11.43
N ASN A 376 -20.27 -27.96 11.72
CA ASN A 376 -20.53 -29.32 12.16
C ASN A 376 -21.27 -29.35 13.50
N THR A 377 -20.84 -28.52 14.48
CA THR A 377 -21.54 -28.39 15.77
C THR A 377 -22.96 -27.84 15.61
N ALA A 378 -23.17 -26.92 14.66
CA ALA A 378 -24.50 -26.38 14.35
C ALA A 378 -25.36 -27.37 13.55
N ALA A 379 -24.76 -28.23 12.72
CA ALA A 379 -25.47 -29.21 11.90
C ALA A 379 -25.94 -30.44 12.68
N ILE A 380 -25.09 -30.93 13.60
CA ILE A 380 -25.37 -32.09 14.45
C ILE A 380 -26.70 -31.90 15.18
N ASN A 381 -27.61 -32.86 15.00
CA ASN A 381 -28.93 -32.92 15.60
C ASN A 381 -29.91 -31.82 15.16
N ASN A 382 -29.56 -30.96 14.19
CA ASN A 382 -30.53 -30.02 13.60
C ASN A 382 -31.00 -30.49 12.22
N TRP A 383 -30.06 -30.79 11.32
CA TRP A 383 -30.36 -31.29 9.96
C TRP A 383 -29.42 -32.40 9.48
N MET A 384 -28.40 -32.75 10.25
CA MET A 384 -27.55 -33.92 10.00
C MET A 384 -27.45 -34.80 11.25
N THR A 385 -27.45 -36.12 11.05
CA THR A 385 -27.19 -37.09 12.12
C THR A 385 -25.72 -37.07 12.53
N VAL A 386 -25.40 -37.65 13.69
CA VAL A 386 -24.01 -37.73 14.16
C VAL A 386 -23.15 -38.55 13.19
N ASN A 387 -23.69 -39.64 12.63
CA ASN A 387 -22.99 -40.48 11.66
C ASN A 387 -22.84 -39.82 10.29
N GLU A 388 -23.80 -38.98 9.86
CA GLU A 388 -23.66 -38.19 8.64
C GLU A 388 -22.52 -37.16 8.74
N VAL A 389 -22.37 -36.49 9.89
CA VAL A 389 -21.26 -35.56 10.13
C VAL A 389 -19.93 -36.32 10.29
N ARG A 390 -19.92 -37.49 10.93
CA ARG A 390 -18.72 -38.35 11.00
C ARG A 390 -18.27 -38.82 9.62
N LYS A 391 -19.20 -39.14 8.72
CA LYS A 391 -18.91 -39.48 7.33
C LYS A 391 -18.27 -38.32 6.57
N THR A 392 -18.68 -37.08 6.82
CA THR A 392 -18.01 -35.90 6.20
C THR A 392 -16.58 -35.68 6.70
N LEU A 393 -16.24 -36.21 7.87
CA LEU A 393 -14.91 -36.13 8.47
C LEU A 393 -14.08 -37.42 8.27
N ASP A 394 -14.58 -38.35 7.45
CA ASP A 394 -13.99 -39.67 7.20
C ASP A 394 -13.74 -40.50 8.48
N LEU A 395 -14.62 -40.34 9.48
CA LEU A 395 -14.58 -41.07 10.74
C LEU A 395 -15.55 -42.27 10.70
N PRO A 396 -15.19 -43.42 11.33
CA PRO A 396 -16.06 -44.59 11.36
C PRO A 396 -17.38 -44.30 12.08
N PRO A 397 -18.52 -44.87 11.65
CA PRO A 397 -19.82 -44.65 12.27
C PRO A 397 -19.86 -45.21 13.69
N ILE A 398 -20.75 -44.65 14.52
CA ILE A 398 -21.02 -45.10 15.89
C ILE A 398 -22.46 -45.60 16.04
N GLU A 399 -22.67 -46.55 16.93
CA GLU A 399 -24.00 -47.11 17.20
C GLU A 399 -24.92 -46.04 17.83
N GLY A 400 -26.14 -45.91 17.30
CA GLY A 400 -27.09 -44.86 17.70
C GLY A 400 -26.84 -43.48 17.10
N GLY A 401 -25.89 -43.34 16.17
CA GLY A 401 -25.52 -42.07 15.55
C GLY A 401 -26.37 -41.61 14.36
N ASP A 402 -27.31 -42.42 13.87
CA ASP A 402 -28.17 -42.15 12.70
C ASP A 402 -29.52 -41.51 13.05
N VAL A 403 -29.64 -40.88 14.22
CA VAL A 403 -30.91 -40.33 14.75
C VAL A 403 -30.85 -38.80 14.83
N LEU A 404 -31.91 -38.12 14.36
CA LEU A 404 -32.11 -36.66 14.49
C LEU A 404 -33.02 -36.33 15.68
N TYR A 405 -32.56 -35.45 16.58
CA TYR A 405 -33.30 -35.05 17.78
C TYR A 405 -33.84 -33.60 17.64
N ARG A 406 -35.12 -33.33 17.92
CA ARG A 406 -35.64 -31.94 17.92
C ARG A 406 -35.02 -31.07 19.03
N PRO A 407 -34.82 -29.75 18.80
CA PRO A 407 -34.32 -28.83 19.84
C PRO A 407 -35.24 -28.68 21.06
N SER A 408 -36.54 -28.98 20.92
CA SER A 408 -37.52 -28.94 22.01
C SER A 408 -37.86 -30.35 22.50
N GLY A 409 -37.04 -30.85 23.43
CA GLY A 409 -37.18 -32.18 24.01
C GLY A 409 -36.73 -33.26 23.03
N ARG A 410 -35.74 -34.08 23.43
CA ARG A 410 -35.18 -35.20 22.66
C ARG A 410 -36.25 -36.23 22.28
N VAL A 411 -37.05 -35.92 21.26
CA VAL A 411 -38.06 -36.79 20.66
C VAL A 411 -37.70 -36.91 19.18
N GLU A 412 -37.71 -38.15 18.71
CA GLU A 412 -37.34 -38.54 17.34
C GLU A 412 -38.34 -37.96 16.32
N LEU A 413 -37.83 -37.43 15.21
CA LEU A 413 -38.67 -36.98 14.09
C LEU A 413 -39.13 -38.20 13.27
N GLY A 414 -40.44 -38.48 13.23
CA GLY A 414 -41.00 -39.50 12.34
C GLY A 414 -42.27 -40.23 12.82
N LYS A 415 -42.74 -40.03 14.05
CA LYS A 415 -44.02 -40.59 14.51
C LYS A 415 -45.12 -39.53 14.47
N SER A 416 -46.07 -39.70 13.55
CA SER A 416 -47.29 -38.91 13.41
C SER A 416 -48.37 -39.39 14.38
N GLU A 417 -48.99 -38.47 15.12
CA GLU A 417 -50.38 -38.63 15.55
C GLU A 417 -51.23 -37.67 14.72
N GLU A 418 -52.08 -38.25 13.87
CA GLU A 418 -53.08 -37.56 13.05
C GLU A 418 -54.24 -37.07 13.93
N SER A 419 -54.71 -35.85 13.69
CA SER A 419 -56.13 -35.52 13.87
C SER A 419 -56.54 -34.34 12.98
N GLU A 420 -57.62 -34.53 12.24
CA GLU A 420 -58.37 -33.54 11.45
C GLU A 420 -59.83 -33.51 12.00
N PRO A 421 -60.73 -32.59 11.60
CA PRO A 421 -61.04 -31.33 12.31
C PRO A 421 -62.49 -31.23 12.91
N GLU A 422 -62.75 -30.10 13.62
CA GLU A 422 -63.92 -29.74 14.45
C GLU A 422 -65.32 -29.72 13.77
N PRO A 423 -66.43 -29.80 14.56
CA PRO A 423 -67.50 -28.80 14.41
C PRO A 423 -68.22 -28.30 15.70
N LYS A 424 -69.04 -27.26 15.51
CA LYS A 424 -69.68 -26.30 16.45
C LYS A 424 -71.05 -26.68 17.06
N THR A 425 -71.34 -25.98 18.18
CA THR A 425 -72.62 -25.39 18.71
C THR A 425 -73.75 -26.20 19.36
N GLU A 426 -73.94 -25.89 20.66
CA GLU A 426 -75.15 -25.52 21.46
C GLU A 426 -76.38 -26.43 21.68
N ASP A 427 -76.72 -26.48 22.99
CA ASP A 427 -78.02 -26.55 23.69
C ASP A 427 -78.69 -27.88 24.15
N LYS A 428 -78.63 -28.03 25.49
CA LYS A 428 -79.61 -28.51 26.51
C LYS A 428 -80.06 -29.99 26.63
N GLU A 429 -79.67 -30.52 27.80
CA GLU A 429 -80.22 -31.55 28.70
C GLU A 429 -81.77 -31.75 28.79
N PRO A 430 -82.29 -32.81 29.47
CA PRO A 430 -81.62 -34.01 30.05
C PRO A 430 -82.40 -35.36 29.94
N GLU A 431 -81.81 -36.39 30.56
CA GLU A 431 -82.40 -37.61 31.18
C GLU A 431 -82.22 -38.99 30.50
N ALA A 432 -81.20 -39.70 31.03
CA ALA A 432 -81.27 -40.96 31.79
C ALA A 432 -80.98 -42.33 31.14
N ALA A 433 -79.98 -43.00 31.74
CA ALA A 433 -79.54 -44.41 31.73
C ALA A 433 -79.01 -44.95 30.37
N ASP A 434 -77.77 -45.44 30.24
CA ASP A 434 -77.02 -46.40 31.08
C ASP A 434 -75.50 -46.39 30.71
N SER A 435 -74.68 -46.92 31.62
CA SER A 435 -73.26 -47.35 31.51
C SER A 435 -72.07 -46.36 31.44
N ASP A 436 -71.10 -46.71 32.30
CA ASP A 436 -69.64 -46.60 32.26
C ASP A 436 -68.86 -45.27 32.40
N GLU A 437 -68.05 -45.28 33.47
CA GLU A 437 -66.70 -44.73 33.71
C GLU A 437 -66.31 -43.32 33.22
N ASN A 438 -65.61 -42.61 34.13
CA ASN A 438 -64.87 -41.34 33.99
C ASN A 438 -65.66 -40.02 34.01
N LYS A 439 -65.41 -39.21 35.07
CA LYS A 439 -64.98 -37.80 34.97
C LYS A 439 -64.83 -37.17 36.37
N GLU A 440 -63.60 -37.12 36.87
CA GLU A 440 -63.22 -36.23 37.99
C GLU A 440 -61.92 -35.44 37.73
N GLN A 441 -61.44 -35.38 36.47
CA GLN A 441 -60.15 -34.74 36.13
C GLN A 441 -60.25 -33.70 35.00
N GLY A 442 -61.30 -32.88 34.97
CA GLY A 442 -61.47 -31.84 33.94
C GLY A 442 -61.00 -30.42 34.32
N ASN A 443 -60.75 -30.14 35.60
CA ASN A 443 -60.68 -28.75 36.09
C ASN A 443 -59.30 -28.27 36.58
N LYS A 444 -58.22 -29.05 36.38
CA LYS A 444 -56.83 -28.63 36.71
C LYS A 444 -56.03 -28.18 35.49
N GLU A 445 -56.29 -28.75 34.33
CA GLU A 445 -55.44 -28.57 33.14
C GLU A 445 -55.60 -27.20 32.44
N GLN A 446 -56.79 -26.59 32.53
CA GLN A 446 -57.03 -25.25 31.96
C GLN A 446 -56.48 -24.11 32.83
N ASP A 447 -56.46 -24.29 34.15
CA ASP A 447 -55.87 -23.33 35.09
C ASP A 447 -54.33 -23.37 35.06
N ASP A 448 -53.74 -24.56 34.90
CA ASP A 448 -52.29 -24.73 34.77
C ASP A 448 -51.73 -24.12 33.47
N LYS A 449 -52.47 -24.17 32.35
CA LYS A 449 -52.09 -23.51 31.09
C LYS A 449 -52.10 -21.98 31.20
N LYS A 450 -53.09 -21.40 31.88
CA LYS A 450 -53.15 -19.94 32.13
C LYS A 450 -52.02 -19.48 33.05
N LEU A 451 -51.71 -20.26 34.10
CA LEU A 451 -50.57 -20.01 34.98
C LEU A 451 -49.22 -20.08 34.24
N ALA A 452 -49.05 -21.03 33.32
CA ALA A 452 -47.84 -21.17 32.52
C ALA A 452 -47.63 -20.01 31.52
N ASP A 453 -48.70 -19.52 30.89
CA ASP A 453 -48.62 -18.38 29.98
C ASP A 453 -48.42 -17.04 30.70
N GLU A 454 -48.99 -16.87 31.91
CA GLU A 454 -48.67 -15.74 32.77
C GLU A 454 -47.21 -15.79 33.26
N ALA A 455 -46.69 -16.97 33.61
CA ALA A 455 -45.28 -17.15 33.96
C ALA A 455 -44.33 -16.82 32.80
N LYS A 456 -44.64 -17.24 31.56
CA LYS A 456 -43.88 -16.88 30.36
C LYS A 456 -43.92 -15.37 30.07
N LYS A 457 -45.08 -14.74 30.24
CA LYS A 457 -45.24 -13.29 30.07
C LYS A 457 -44.45 -12.51 31.13
N ARG A 458 -44.40 -13.02 32.36
CA ARG A 458 -43.58 -12.47 33.45
C ARG A 458 -42.09 -12.63 33.15
N ALA A 459 -41.64 -13.81 32.73
CA ALA A 459 -40.25 -14.06 32.33
C ALA A 459 -39.79 -13.17 31.16
N ARG A 460 -40.65 -12.96 30.14
CA ARG A 460 -40.37 -12.03 29.04
C ARG A 460 -40.25 -10.57 29.50
N ARG A 461 -41.10 -10.14 30.45
CA ARG A 461 -41.01 -8.80 31.04
C ARG A 461 -39.74 -8.64 31.87
N GLU A 462 -39.37 -9.64 32.66
CA GLU A 462 -38.14 -9.65 33.45
C GLU A 462 -36.90 -9.61 32.55
N LEU A 463 -36.88 -10.40 31.47
CA LEU A 463 -35.81 -10.37 30.46
C LEU A 463 -35.71 -9.00 29.76
N ALA A 464 -36.85 -8.40 29.38
CA ALA A 464 -36.85 -7.06 28.78
C ALA A 464 -36.33 -5.98 29.75
N VAL A 465 -36.65 -6.09 31.05
CA VAL A 465 -36.10 -5.22 32.09
C VAL A 465 -34.60 -5.46 32.28
N MET A 466 -34.12 -6.71 32.26
CA MET A 466 -32.69 -7.03 32.31
C MET A 466 -31.93 -6.48 31.12
N LEU A 467 -32.44 -6.66 29.90
CA LEU A 467 -31.84 -6.12 28.67
C LEU A 467 -31.82 -4.59 28.67
N LYS A 468 -32.90 -3.95 29.13
CA LYS A 468 -32.95 -2.48 29.30
C LYS A 468 -31.92 -2.01 30.34
N ARG A 469 -31.81 -2.69 31.48
CA ARG A 469 -30.78 -2.40 32.50
C ARG A 469 -29.36 -2.58 31.94
N ALA A 470 -29.11 -3.63 31.16
CA ALA A 470 -27.82 -3.87 30.53
C ALA A 470 -27.49 -2.79 29.48
N ALA A 471 -28.48 -2.37 28.68
CA ALA A 471 -28.35 -1.28 27.72
C ALA A 471 -28.10 0.06 28.43
N ASP A 472 -28.84 0.37 29.50
CA ASP A 472 -28.65 1.57 30.31
C ASP A 472 -27.29 1.58 31.01
N GLN A 473 -26.81 0.42 31.50
CA GLN A 473 -25.47 0.27 32.05
C GLN A 473 -24.39 0.47 30.99
N LYS A 474 -24.56 -0.10 29.78
CA LYS A 474 -23.65 0.12 28.65
C LYS A 474 -23.62 1.60 28.25
N LYS A 475 -24.78 2.26 28.18
CA LYS A 475 -24.91 3.69 27.89
C LYS A 475 -24.18 4.54 28.94
N LYS A 476 -24.42 4.29 30.23
CA LYS A 476 -23.71 4.98 31.33
C LYS A 476 -22.20 4.76 31.30
N ARG A 477 -21.73 3.55 30.96
CA ARG A 477 -20.29 3.25 30.80
C ARG A 477 -19.69 4.02 29.62
N VAL A 478 -20.38 4.10 28.49
CA VAL A 478 -19.94 4.87 27.31
C VAL A 478 -19.91 6.37 27.62
N GLU A 479 -20.95 6.91 28.25
CA GLU A 479 -21.02 8.32 28.67
C GLU A 479 -19.91 8.66 29.66
N LYS A 480 -19.66 7.80 30.65
CA LYS A 480 -18.56 7.96 31.59
C LYS A 480 -17.20 7.92 30.89
N ARG A 481 -16.95 6.94 30.01
CA ARG A 481 -15.69 6.84 29.25
C ARG A 481 -15.48 8.08 28.36
N ALA A 482 -16.53 8.59 27.73
CA ALA A 482 -16.46 9.81 26.93
C ALA A 482 -16.14 11.04 27.80
N ALA A 483 -16.75 11.16 28.98
CA ALA A 483 -16.46 12.23 29.93
C ALA A 483 -15.01 12.15 30.47
N ASP A 484 -14.54 10.95 30.82
CA ASP A 484 -13.18 10.72 31.30
C ASP A 484 -12.15 11.05 30.20
N ARG A 485 -12.40 10.62 28.95
CA ARG A 485 -11.56 10.96 27.78
C ARG A 485 -11.54 12.46 27.50
N PHE A 486 -12.70 13.12 27.62
CA PHE A 486 -12.81 14.56 27.47
C PHE A 486 -11.95 15.30 28.51
N GLN A 487 -12.06 14.93 29.79
CA GLN A 487 -11.25 15.51 30.86
C GLN A 487 -9.74 15.26 30.67
N GLN A 488 -9.36 14.07 30.19
CA GLN A 488 -7.97 13.74 29.86
C GLN A 488 -7.43 14.66 28.76
N GLY A 489 -8.23 14.91 27.72
CA GLY A 489 -7.87 15.80 26.62
C GLY A 489 -7.71 17.26 27.04
N GLU A 490 -8.67 17.80 27.80
CA GLU A 490 -8.60 19.18 28.31
C GLU A 490 -7.40 19.39 29.24
N LYS A 491 -7.13 18.42 30.12
CA LYS A 491 -5.93 18.44 30.96
C LYS A 491 -4.66 18.46 30.11
N ARG A 492 -4.57 17.62 29.08
CA ARG A 492 -3.40 17.58 28.19
C ARG A 492 -3.19 18.90 27.46
N VAL A 493 -4.25 19.52 26.97
CA VAL A 493 -4.16 20.86 26.34
C VAL A 493 -3.58 21.86 27.35
N ALA A 494 -4.07 21.87 28.59
CA ALA A 494 -3.58 22.76 29.64
C ALA A 494 -2.11 22.52 30.02
N ASP A 495 -1.68 21.24 30.09
CA ASP A 495 -0.31 20.86 30.46
C ASP A 495 0.69 21.16 29.32
N MET A 496 0.30 20.94 28.06
CA MET A 496 1.17 21.16 26.90
C MET A 496 1.32 22.64 26.52
N GLN A 497 0.28 23.45 26.70
CA GLN A 497 0.26 24.82 26.16
C GLN A 497 1.41 25.72 26.67
N PRO A 498 1.74 25.79 27.98
CA PRO A 498 2.82 26.65 28.46
C PRO A 498 4.19 26.28 27.88
N ARG A 499 4.45 24.98 27.68
CA ARG A 499 5.67 24.49 27.02
C ARG A 499 5.69 24.93 25.55
N LEU A 500 4.59 24.71 24.83
CA LEU A 500 4.48 25.12 23.44
C LEU A 500 4.66 26.63 23.28
N ASP A 501 4.09 27.46 24.14
CA ASP A 501 4.23 28.92 24.09
C ASP A 501 5.70 29.37 24.23
N LYS A 502 6.47 28.70 25.11
CA LYS A 502 7.92 28.93 25.26
C LYS A 502 8.66 28.63 23.97
N TYR A 503 8.43 27.46 23.35
CA TYR A 503 9.11 27.09 22.11
C TYR A 503 8.62 27.92 20.92
N GLU A 504 7.33 28.27 20.85
CA GLU A 504 6.79 29.20 19.85
C GLU A 504 7.55 30.53 19.86
N ALA A 505 7.89 31.06 21.04
CA ALA A 505 8.71 32.26 21.14
C ALA A 505 10.12 32.05 20.57
N SER A 506 10.75 30.89 20.81
CA SER A 506 12.08 30.55 20.27
C SER A 506 12.08 30.33 18.77
N PHE A 507 11.14 29.56 18.23
CA PHE A 507 10.96 29.35 16.78
C PHE A 507 10.70 30.68 16.07
N ARG A 508 9.85 31.53 16.64
CA ARG A 508 9.56 32.86 16.12
C ARG A 508 10.80 33.76 16.11
N LYS A 509 11.60 33.71 17.18
CA LYS A 509 12.87 34.45 17.25
C LYS A 509 13.86 33.99 16.17
N ALA A 510 13.98 32.68 15.95
CA ALA A 510 14.82 32.13 14.89
C ALA A 510 14.35 32.58 13.49
N ALA A 511 13.06 32.44 13.19
CA ALA A 511 12.49 32.89 11.93
C ALA A 511 12.63 34.41 11.71
N ARG A 512 12.41 35.23 12.73
CA ARG A 512 12.62 36.69 12.65
C ARG A 512 14.08 37.06 12.38
N LYS A 513 15.03 36.43 13.08
CA LYS A 513 16.46 36.66 12.86
C LYS A 513 16.84 36.30 11.42
N HIS A 514 16.28 35.21 10.91
CA HIS A 514 16.48 34.77 9.53
C HIS A 514 15.93 35.77 8.50
N PHE A 515 14.67 36.20 8.67
CA PHE A 515 14.07 37.20 7.79
C PHE A 515 14.79 38.54 7.86
N GLU A 516 15.28 38.95 9.04
CA GLU A 516 16.07 40.19 9.17
C GLU A 516 17.41 40.09 8.45
N ALA A 517 18.06 38.92 8.47
CA ALA A 517 19.29 38.69 7.72
C ALA A 517 19.05 38.74 6.20
N GLN A 518 17.98 38.10 5.72
CA GLN A 518 17.56 38.20 4.32
C GLN A 518 17.22 39.63 3.93
N ARG A 519 16.49 40.36 4.79
CA ARG A 519 16.17 41.78 4.62
C ARG A 519 17.43 42.60 4.43
N LYS A 520 18.42 42.45 5.32
CA LYS A 520 19.68 43.20 5.23
C LYS A 520 20.38 42.96 3.90
N ALA A 521 20.52 41.69 3.49
CA ALA A 521 21.17 41.33 2.22
C ALA A 521 20.46 41.93 1.00
N VAL A 522 19.13 41.83 0.94
CA VAL A 522 18.33 42.40 -0.17
C VAL A 522 18.41 43.92 -0.20
N ILE A 523 18.36 44.59 0.95
CA ILE A 523 18.41 46.05 1.04
C ILE A 523 19.81 46.58 0.71
N GLU A 524 20.86 45.88 1.10
CA GLU A 524 22.27 46.21 0.79
C GLU A 524 22.50 46.19 -0.73
N GLU A 525 22.07 45.12 -1.40
CA GLU A 525 22.13 45.00 -2.87
C GLU A 525 21.35 46.12 -3.57
N LEU A 526 20.16 46.48 -3.06
CA LEU A 526 19.40 47.61 -3.61
C LEU A 526 20.09 48.96 -3.42
N ASN A 527 21.03 49.11 -2.47
CA ASN A 527 21.73 50.38 -2.21
C ASN A 527 22.99 50.57 -3.07
N GLU A 528 23.61 49.51 -3.58
CA GLU A 528 24.83 49.60 -4.42
C GLU A 528 24.59 50.23 -5.80
N VAL A 529 23.33 50.49 -6.14
CA VAL A 529 22.92 51.11 -7.41
C VAL A 529 23.05 52.63 -7.32
N GLU A 530 24.11 53.17 -7.94
CA GLU A 530 24.36 54.60 -8.16
C GLU A 530 23.41 55.17 -9.24
N ASP A 531 22.14 55.39 -8.91
CA ASP A 531 21.36 56.42 -9.61
C ASP A 531 20.16 56.88 -8.77
N GLY A 532 20.30 58.08 -8.20
CA GLY A 532 19.30 58.71 -7.33
C GLY A 532 18.03 59.13 -8.07
N ASN A 533 16.87 58.84 -7.48
CA ASN A 533 15.54 59.39 -7.77
C ASN A 533 15.01 59.34 -9.23
N ARG A 534 15.71 58.72 -10.19
CA ARG A 534 15.21 58.55 -11.56
C ARG A 534 14.37 57.28 -11.67
N SER A 535 13.27 57.34 -12.45
CA SER A 535 12.53 56.13 -12.86
C SER A 535 13.48 55.29 -13.72
N LEU A 536 13.77 54.07 -13.25
CA LEU A 536 14.72 53.16 -13.89
C LEU A 536 14.07 52.57 -15.15
N ALA A 537 14.77 52.61 -16.29
CA ALA A 537 14.30 51.90 -17.49
C ALA A 537 14.59 50.40 -17.33
N LYS A 538 13.81 49.54 -18.01
CA LYS A 538 13.92 48.07 -17.91
C LYS A 538 15.36 47.53 -18.04
N ARG A 539 16.18 48.15 -18.90
CA ARG A 539 17.59 47.76 -19.12
C ARG A 539 18.49 47.98 -17.89
N ASP A 540 18.13 48.94 -17.03
CA ASP A 540 18.93 49.34 -15.87
C ASP A 540 18.61 48.44 -14.66
N ILE A 541 17.52 47.66 -14.71
CA ILE A 541 16.99 46.88 -13.58
C ILE A 541 17.26 45.38 -13.69
N ASP A 542 17.36 44.83 -14.90
CA ASP A 542 17.63 43.41 -15.12
C ASP A 542 18.91 42.88 -14.39
N PRO A 543 20.02 43.64 -14.28
CA PRO A 543 21.19 43.22 -13.50
C PRO A 543 20.89 43.10 -12.00
N ILE A 544 20.16 44.07 -11.44
CA ILE A 544 19.76 44.10 -10.02
C ILE A 544 18.86 42.91 -9.70
N TYR A 545 17.90 42.64 -10.59
CA TYR A 545 17.01 41.51 -10.46
C TYR A 545 17.78 40.17 -10.46
N LYS A 546 18.77 40.01 -11.36
CA LYS A 546 19.61 38.80 -11.43
C LYS A 546 20.44 38.61 -10.17
N GLN A 547 21.04 39.68 -9.66
CA GLN A 547 21.88 39.64 -8.46
C GLN A 547 21.05 39.31 -7.21
N LEU A 548 19.86 39.91 -7.08
CA LEU A 548 18.91 39.57 -6.02
C LEU A 548 18.39 38.14 -6.11
N ALA A 549 18.15 37.63 -7.33
CA ALA A 549 17.78 36.23 -7.53
C ALA A 549 18.91 35.28 -7.10
N LEU A 550 20.18 35.64 -7.36
CA LEU A 550 21.36 34.91 -6.93
C LEU A 550 21.46 34.85 -5.40
N ILE A 551 21.40 36.01 -4.73
CA ILE A 551 21.47 36.11 -3.26
C ILE A 551 20.36 35.31 -2.59
N MET A 552 19.13 35.41 -3.10
CA MET A 552 17.99 34.70 -2.52
C MET A 552 18.00 33.20 -2.85
N SER A 553 18.83 32.75 -3.78
CA SER A 553 19.00 31.33 -4.13
C SER A 553 20.17 30.64 -3.42
N ASP A 554 20.91 31.37 -2.60
CA ASP A 554 22.06 30.85 -1.84
C ASP A 554 21.60 29.78 -0.82
N GLU A 555 22.17 28.58 -0.93
CA GLU A 555 21.89 27.45 -0.03
C GLU A 555 22.31 27.74 1.42
N GLN A 556 23.18 28.72 1.65
CA GLN A 556 23.57 29.13 2.99
C GLN A 556 22.37 29.66 3.80
N TRP A 557 21.31 30.17 3.16
CA TRP A 557 20.06 30.50 3.84
C TRP A 557 19.38 29.27 4.43
N ASP A 558 19.40 28.14 3.72
CA ASP A 558 18.81 26.88 4.17
C ASP A 558 19.60 26.32 5.35
N ILE A 559 20.93 26.29 5.22
CA ILE A 559 21.85 25.77 6.24
C ILE A 559 21.73 26.58 7.53
N ASN A 560 21.79 27.92 7.44
CA ASN A 560 21.73 28.80 8.61
C ASN A 560 20.43 28.66 9.39
N LEU A 561 19.30 28.56 8.68
CA LEU A 561 17.99 28.40 9.31
C LEU A 561 17.85 26.99 9.90
N GLN A 562 18.28 25.95 9.17
CA GLN A 562 18.29 24.58 9.68
C GLN A 562 19.07 24.50 11.00
N ASP A 563 20.29 25.01 11.04
CA ASP A 563 21.15 25.00 12.25
C ASP A 563 20.50 25.74 13.43
N ALA A 564 19.75 26.81 13.16
CA ALA A 564 19.00 27.53 14.19
C ALA A 564 17.78 26.75 14.71
N LEU A 565 17.13 25.94 13.86
CA LEU A 565 15.92 25.19 14.21
C LEU A 565 16.22 23.84 14.88
N MET A 566 17.29 23.15 14.46
CA MET A 566 17.73 21.85 14.99
C MET A 566 17.71 21.73 16.53
N PRO A 567 18.33 22.65 17.30
CA PRO A 567 18.33 22.56 18.76
C PRO A 567 16.94 22.77 19.35
N LEU A 568 16.09 23.61 18.72
CA LEU A 568 14.72 23.86 19.19
C LEU A 568 13.86 22.61 19.05
N TYR A 569 13.90 21.96 17.88
CA TYR A 569 13.22 20.69 17.67
C TYR A 569 13.71 19.61 18.62
N THR A 570 15.03 19.46 18.76
CA THR A 570 15.64 18.42 19.60
C THR A 570 15.16 18.53 21.05
N THR A 571 15.22 19.74 21.64
CA THR A 571 14.83 19.91 23.04
C THR A 571 13.32 19.78 23.22
N LEU A 572 12.51 20.38 22.34
CA LEU A 572 11.06 20.26 22.39
C LEU A 572 10.60 18.80 22.31
N MET A 573 11.11 18.03 21.33
CA MET A 573 10.74 16.64 21.16
C MET A 573 11.17 15.79 22.35
N LYS A 574 12.37 16.01 22.90
CA LYS A 574 12.83 15.27 24.09
C LYS A 574 11.97 15.53 25.32
N GLU A 575 11.55 16.77 25.54
CA GLU A 575 10.65 17.11 26.63
C GLU A 575 9.24 16.54 26.41
N GLN A 576 8.77 16.54 25.16
CA GLN A 576 7.45 16.02 24.80
C GLN A 576 7.39 14.49 24.91
N ILE A 577 8.43 13.75 24.51
CA ILE A 577 8.48 12.28 24.68
C ILE A 577 8.35 11.89 26.15
N LYS A 578 9.03 12.61 27.05
CA LYS A 578 8.92 12.37 28.50
C LYS A 578 7.50 12.58 29.01
N ASP A 579 6.81 13.59 28.50
CA ASP A 579 5.41 13.89 28.80
C ASP A 579 4.46 12.84 28.20
N ALA A 580 4.77 12.31 27.01
CA ALA A 580 4.02 11.22 26.39
C ALA A 580 4.10 9.93 27.24
N TRP A 581 5.28 9.59 27.77
CA TRP A 581 5.48 8.45 28.68
C TRP A 581 4.76 8.61 30.02
N ALA A 582 4.72 9.82 30.57
CA ALA A 582 4.06 10.10 31.84
C ALA A 582 2.55 9.81 31.82
N GLN A 583 1.97 9.64 30.63
CA GLN A 583 0.54 9.34 30.44
C GLN A 583 0.24 7.85 30.38
N LEU A 584 1.28 7.01 30.26
CA LEU A 584 1.11 5.58 30.11
C LEU A 584 1.08 4.91 31.50
N PRO A 585 -0.02 4.22 31.85
CA PRO A 585 -0.10 3.52 33.12
C PRO A 585 0.92 2.38 33.15
N ASN A 586 1.61 2.23 34.28
CA ASN A 586 2.60 1.16 34.52
C ASN A 586 3.78 1.11 33.54
N PHE A 587 3.98 2.13 32.71
CA PHE A 587 5.15 2.21 31.82
C PHE A 587 6.39 2.65 32.59
N LYS A 588 7.52 1.96 32.36
CA LYS A 588 8.83 2.32 32.92
C LYS A 588 9.65 3.01 31.84
N PRO A 589 9.76 4.36 31.84
CA PRO A 589 10.46 5.07 30.80
C PRO A 589 11.96 4.72 30.80
N PRO A 590 12.60 4.63 29.62
CA PRO A 590 14.04 4.44 29.53
C PRO A 590 14.77 5.66 30.13
N LYS A 591 16.03 5.44 30.55
CA LYS A 591 16.85 6.50 31.17
C LYS A 591 17.14 7.65 30.20
N ASP A 592 17.35 7.31 28.93
CA ASP A 592 17.63 8.25 27.85
C ASP A 592 16.46 8.32 26.88
N VAL A 593 16.23 9.51 26.32
CA VAL A 593 15.26 9.70 25.25
C VAL A 593 15.87 9.17 23.94
N PRO A 594 15.15 8.36 23.15
CA PRO A 594 15.61 7.88 21.86
C PRO A 594 16.18 9.00 20.98
N ALA A 595 17.11 8.62 20.10
CA ALA A 595 17.75 9.55 19.19
C ALA A 595 16.75 10.02 18.12
N VAL A 596 16.09 11.16 18.35
CA VAL A 596 15.23 11.85 17.37
C VAL A 596 16.03 12.59 16.28
N SER A 597 17.35 12.41 16.23
CA SER A 597 18.27 13.23 15.42
C SER A 597 17.96 13.22 13.93
N GLU A 598 17.54 12.07 13.40
CA GLU A 598 17.27 11.93 11.97
C GLU A 598 15.98 12.67 11.58
N PHE A 599 14.89 12.47 12.31
CA PHE A 599 13.65 13.21 12.08
C PHE A 599 13.86 14.73 12.23
N VAL A 600 14.56 15.15 13.28
CA VAL A 600 14.84 16.55 13.54
C VAL A 600 15.65 17.17 12.39
N LYS A 601 16.66 16.45 11.88
CA LYS A 601 17.46 16.86 10.72
C LYS A 601 16.62 17.01 9.47
N GLN A 602 15.80 16.02 9.14
CA GLN A 602 14.94 16.05 7.97
C GLN A 602 13.90 17.17 8.06
N ARG A 603 13.25 17.33 9.22
CA ARG A 603 12.22 18.36 9.41
C ARG A 603 12.81 19.77 9.39
N ALA A 604 13.91 20.00 10.09
CA ALA A 604 14.57 21.30 10.12
C ALA A 604 15.04 21.71 8.71
N ARG A 605 15.60 20.77 7.93
CA ARG A 605 15.99 21.01 6.54
C ARG A 605 14.80 21.34 5.66
N LYS A 606 13.73 20.53 5.70
CA LYS A 606 12.52 20.74 4.89
C LYS A 606 11.92 22.12 5.16
N ILE A 607 11.77 22.48 6.42
CA ILE A 607 11.18 23.77 6.81
C ILE A 607 12.09 24.95 6.46
N ALA A 608 13.41 24.80 6.57
CA ALA A 608 14.34 25.81 6.11
C ALA A 608 14.16 26.09 4.60
N VAL A 609 14.16 25.04 3.77
CA VAL A 609 13.97 25.13 2.32
C VAL A 609 12.60 25.75 1.98
N ASP A 610 11.52 25.25 2.56
CA ASP A 610 10.17 25.75 2.28
C ASP A 610 10.01 27.23 2.69
N ILE A 611 10.65 27.64 3.79
CA ILE A 611 10.68 29.04 4.21
C ILE A 611 11.43 29.89 3.19
N ASN A 612 12.59 29.44 2.72
CA ASN A 612 13.42 30.20 1.79
C ASN A 612 12.84 30.27 0.39
N ASP A 613 12.29 29.17 -0.13
CA ASP A 613 11.62 29.14 -1.43
C ASP A 613 10.44 30.12 -1.47
N GLU A 614 9.62 30.14 -0.42
CA GLU A 614 8.50 31.07 -0.35
C GLU A 614 8.95 32.51 -0.04
N SER A 615 10.04 32.72 0.72
CA SER A 615 10.66 34.04 0.86
C SER A 615 11.12 34.59 -0.48
N GLN A 616 11.93 33.81 -1.22
CA GLN A 616 12.43 34.15 -2.55
C GLN A 616 11.28 34.46 -3.49
N LYS A 617 10.26 33.60 -3.54
CA LYS A 617 9.08 33.80 -4.38
C LYS A 617 8.39 35.14 -4.09
N GLN A 618 8.09 35.44 -2.83
CA GLN A 618 7.39 36.69 -2.47
C GLN A 618 8.22 37.93 -2.79
N ILE A 619 9.53 37.88 -2.51
CA ILE A 619 10.46 38.99 -2.78
C ILE A 619 10.60 39.22 -4.28
N LEU A 620 10.93 38.18 -5.05
CA LEU A 620 11.16 38.29 -6.49
C LEU A 620 9.90 38.70 -7.26
N LEU A 621 8.72 38.19 -6.88
CA LEU A 621 7.45 38.59 -7.51
C LEU A 621 7.13 40.06 -7.21
N THR A 622 7.29 40.48 -5.95
CA THR A 622 6.97 41.87 -5.57
C THR A 622 7.91 42.89 -6.21
N LEU A 623 9.19 42.52 -6.33
CA LEU A 623 10.18 43.29 -7.07
C LEU A 623 9.80 43.34 -8.56
N ALA A 624 9.55 42.20 -9.21
CA ALA A 624 9.15 42.15 -10.61
C ALA A 624 7.92 43.02 -10.90
N GLU A 625 6.93 43.03 -10.01
CA GLU A 625 5.75 43.90 -10.13
C GLU A 625 6.08 45.39 -10.04
N GLY A 626 6.96 45.79 -9.12
CA GLY A 626 7.38 47.19 -9.00
C GLY A 626 8.18 47.65 -10.22
N ILE A 627 9.02 46.75 -10.74
CA ILE A 627 9.83 46.95 -11.95
C ILE A 627 8.93 47.14 -13.17
N ASP A 628 7.92 46.28 -13.36
CA ASP A 628 6.98 46.40 -14.46
C ASP A 628 6.12 47.68 -14.38
N LYS A 629 5.95 48.25 -13.18
CA LYS A 629 5.28 49.54 -12.94
C LYS A 629 6.20 50.76 -13.09
N GLY A 630 7.51 50.56 -13.33
CA GLY A 630 8.48 51.66 -13.49
C GLY A 630 8.78 52.41 -12.19
N GLU A 631 8.59 51.75 -11.04
CA GLU A 631 8.84 52.31 -9.72
C GLU A 631 10.32 52.63 -9.50
N SER A 632 10.58 53.69 -8.73
CA SER A 632 11.92 54.09 -8.33
C SER A 632 12.53 53.12 -7.31
N ARG A 633 13.85 53.17 -7.14
CA ARG A 633 14.59 52.41 -6.12
C ARG A 633 13.99 52.57 -4.72
N ASN A 634 13.60 53.79 -4.35
CA ASN A 634 13.05 54.08 -3.02
C ASN A 634 11.67 53.42 -2.82
N GLU A 635 10.87 53.32 -3.89
CA GLU A 635 9.58 52.64 -3.86
C GLU A 635 9.75 51.11 -3.81
N LEU A 636 10.69 50.55 -4.59
CA LEU A 636 11.05 49.14 -4.51
C LEU A 636 11.56 48.76 -3.11
N ARG A 637 12.40 49.62 -2.51
CA ARG A 637 12.86 49.46 -1.13
C ARG A 637 11.69 49.45 -0.16
N ALA A 638 10.75 50.38 -0.29
CA ALA A 638 9.56 50.43 0.56
C ALA A 638 8.69 49.17 0.43
N ARG A 639 8.57 48.58 -0.78
CA ARG A 639 7.90 47.29 -0.98
C ARG A 639 8.59 46.16 -0.22
N VAL A 640 9.91 46.05 -0.38
CA VAL A 640 10.72 45.02 0.30
C VAL A 640 10.60 45.14 1.82
N GLU A 641 10.69 46.36 2.35
CA GLU A 641 10.50 46.64 3.79
C GLU A 641 9.13 46.19 4.29
N ASN A 642 8.07 46.46 3.53
CA ASN A 642 6.70 46.04 3.89
C ASN A 642 6.56 44.51 3.91
N ILE A 643 7.13 43.81 2.91
CA ILE A 643 7.12 42.33 2.87
C ILE A 643 7.84 41.76 4.08
N PHE A 644 9.05 42.23 4.37
CA PHE A 644 9.81 41.73 5.51
C PHE A 644 9.15 42.07 6.85
N GLY A 645 8.42 43.18 6.94
CA GLY A 645 7.55 43.50 8.07
C GLY A 645 6.45 42.45 8.28
N ASP A 646 5.76 42.04 7.21
CA ASP A 646 4.74 40.98 7.25
C ASP A 646 5.33 39.59 7.50
N MET A 647 6.51 39.30 6.95
CA MET A 647 7.23 38.04 7.19
C MET A 647 7.67 37.93 8.65
N SER A 648 8.29 38.97 9.20
CA SER A 648 8.78 39.01 10.58
C SER A 648 7.67 39.02 11.62
N SER A 649 6.48 39.52 11.26
CA SER A 649 5.32 39.51 12.16
C SER A 649 4.44 38.27 11.94
N LYS A 650 3.60 38.28 10.90
CA LYS A 650 2.54 37.30 10.68
C LYS A 650 3.08 35.93 10.28
N ARG A 651 4.06 35.87 9.36
CA ARG A 651 4.58 34.60 8.84
C ARG A 651 5.42 33.87 9.88
N ALA A 652 6.31 34.58 10.58
CA ALA A 652 7.10 34.03 11.68
C ALA A 652 6.21 33.45 12.79
N ASP A 653 5.12 34.14 13.14
CA ASP A 653 4.15 33.64 14.14
C ASP A 653 3.44 32.37 13.66
N ARG A 654 3.02 32.30 12.38
CA ARG A 654 2.40 31.09 11.81
C ARG A 654 3.35 29.90 11.75
N ILE A 655 4.60 30.12 11.33
CA ILE A 655 5.65 29.09 11.29
C ILE A 655 5.86 28.54 12.69
N ALA A 656 6.11 29.42 13.67
CA ALA A 656 6.39 29.02 15.04
C ALA A 656 5.27 28.17 15.64
N ARG A 657 4.01 28.57 15.45
CA ARG A 657 2.83 27.84 15.93
C ARG A 657 2.64 26.49 15.24
N THR A 658 2.91 26.43 13.94
CA THR A 658 2.70 25.20 13.16
C THR A 658 3.76 24.16 13.53
N GLU A 659 5.02 24.59 13.59
CA GLU A 659 6.14 23.68 13.84
C GLU A 659 6.23 23.23 15.29
N SER A 660 5.87 24.07 16.27
CA SER A 660 5.85 23.66 17.68
C SER A 660 4.81 22.55 17.93
N VAL A 661 3.59 22.73 17.43
CA VAL A 661 2.48 21.76 17.59
C VAL A 661 2.77 20.47 16.84
N ARG A 662 3.35 20.57 15.65
CA ARG A 662 3.71 19.38 14.85
C ARG A 662 4.84 18.59 15.48
N ALA A 663 5.90 19.27 15.93
CA ALA A 663 7.00 18.64 16.64
C ALA A 663 6.51 17.92 17.90
N ALA A 664 5.58 18.54 18.63
CA ALA A 664 4.98 17.91 19.79
C ALA A 664 4.14 16.68 19.44
N SER A 665 3.28 16.77 18.43
CA SER A 665 2.45 15.63 18.00
C SER A 665 3.30 14.46 17.49
N GLN A 666 4.39 14.74 16.78
CA GLN A 666 5.32 13.70 16.34
C GLN A 666 6.07 13.07 17.51
N ALA A 667 6.50 13.88 18.48
CA ALA A 667 7.15 13.38 19.69
C ALA A 667 6.22 12.52 20.56
N ASP A 668 4.92 12.82 20.58
CA ASP A 668 3.92 11.95 21.22
C ASP A 668 3.88 10.56 20.55
N ILE A 669 3.83 10.53 19.21
CA ILE A 669 3.83 9.28 18.44
C ILE A 669 5.10 8.48 18.71
N TYR A 670 6.28 9.10 18.62
CA TYR A 670 7.55 8.44 18.93
C TYR A 670 7.58 7.88 20.36
N GLY A 671 7.18 8.68 21.35
CA GLY A 671 7.20 8.24 22.74
C GLY A 671 6.24 7.06 23.01
N TRP A 672 5.12 7.00 22.30
CA TRP A 672 4.15 5.91 22.41
C TRP A 672 4.57 4.64 21.66
N ASP A 673 5.22 4.79 20.51
CA ASP A 673 5.67 3.66 19.70
C ASP A 673 6.69 2.81 20.47
N ASP A 674 7.58 3.46 21.24
CA ASP A 674 8.55 2.79 22.11
C ASP A 674 7.94 2.03 23.30
N SER A 675 6.64 2.17 23.56
CA SER A 675 6.03 1.68 24.80
C SER A 675 5.38 0.29 24.71
N ASP A 676 5.07 -0.20 23.51
CA ASP A 676 4.22 -1.38 23.23
C ASP A 676 2.83 -1.38 23.91
N ILE A 677 2.45 -0.30 24.61
CA ILE A 677 1.19 -0.17 25.37
C ILE A 677 0.09 0.49 24.51
N VAL A 678 0.50 1.38 23.61
CA VAL A 678 -0.41 2.21 22.81
C VAL A 678 -0.64 1.56 21.45
N THR A 679 -1.89 1.26 21.13
CA THR A 679 -2.27 0.68 19.82
C THR A 679 -2.79 1.70 18.83
N GLY A 680 -3.26 2.85 19.33
CA GLY A 680 -3.83 3.89 18.52
C GLY A 680 -3.69 5.26 19.13
N LYS A 681 -4.12 6.26 18.38
CA LYS A 681 -4.16 7.66 18.79
C LYS A 681 -5.52 8.25 18.47
N GLU A 682 -6.03 9.04 19.41
CA GLU A 682 -7.27 9.79 19.28
C GLU A 682 -6.95 11.28 19.11
N TRP A 683 -7.65 11.95 18.20
CA TRP A 683 -7.53 13.40 18.04
C TRP A 683 -8.44 14.12 19.03
N HIS A 684 -7.89 15.03 19.82
CA HIS A 684 -8.66 15.82 20.77
C HIS A 684 -8.55 17.32 20.49
N THR A 685 -9.70 17.99 20.37
CA THR A 685 -9.77 19.43 20.13
C THR A 685 -9.93 20.21 21.41
N LYS A 686 -9.21 21.34 21.54
CA LYS A 686 -9.47 22.33 22.58
C LYS A 686 -10.90 22.89 22.46
N LEU A 687 -11.69 22.82 23.53
CA LEU A 687 -13.07 23.30 23.51
C LEU A 687 -13.18 24.82 23.28
N GLY A 688 -14.22 25.25 22.54
CA GLY A 688 -14.60 26.65 22.36
C GLY A 688 -13.89 27.42 21.24
N ASP A 689 -12.78 26.90 20.71
CA ASP A 689 -11.93 27.59 19.70
C ASP A 689 -11.53 26.67 18.52
N ALA A 690 -12.09 25.47 18.46
CA ALA A 690 -11.79 24.51 17.40
C ALA A 690 -12.50 24.90 16.10
N CYS A 691 -11.73 25.07 15.03
CA CYS A 691 -12.30 25.30 13.71
C CYS A 691 -13.12 24.08 13.23
N PRO A 692 -13.98 24.22 12.21
CA PRO A 692 -14.82 23.13 11.71
C PRO A 692 -14.03 21.87 11.32
N PHE A 693 -12.82 22.03 10.76
CA PHE A 693 -11.94 20.90 10.42
C PHE A 693 -11.46 20.16 11.66
N CYS A 694 -11.00 20.87 12.68
CA CYS A 694 -10.61 20.27 13.96
C CYS A 694 -11.79 19.53 14.60
N GLN A 695 -12.97 20.15 14.63
CA GLN A 695 -14.19 19.52 15.16
C GLN A 695 -14.54 18.22 14.45
N SER A 696 -14.36 18.15 13.12
CA SER A 696 -14.60 16.92 12.35
C SER A 696 -13.63 15.77 12.69
N LEU A 697 -12.45 16.11 13.23
CA LEU A 697 -11.46 15.13 13.67
C LEU A 697 -11.62 14.76 15.15
N ASN A 698 -12.34 15.55 15.94
CA ASN A 698 -12.46 15.32 17.38
C ASN A 698 -13.03 13.92 17.70
N GLY A 699 -12.32 13.18 18.55
CA GLY A 699 -12.69 11.81 18.93
C GLY A 699 -12.41 10.75 17.88
N LYS A 700 -11.90 11.11 16.68
CA LYS A 700 -11.48 10.13 15.68
C LYS A 700 -10.29 9.34 16.21
N ILE A 701 -10.31 8.03 16.04
CA ILE A 701 -9.23 7.11 16.45
C ILE A 701 -8.62 6.48 15.19
N VAL A 702 -7.30 6.43 15.14
CA VAL A 702 -6.53 5.72 14.11
C VAL A 702 -5.42 4.91 14.77
N GLU A 703 -4.88 3.91 14.07
CA GLU A 703 -3.68 3.18 14.51
C GLU A 703 -2.50 4.14 14.75
N LEU A 704 -1.58 3.78 15.65
CA LEU A 704 -0.51 4.68 16.09
C LEU A 704 0.39 5.19 14.95
N ASN A 705 0.61 4.38 13.91
CA ASN A 705 1.47 4.73 12.77
C ASN A 705 0.69 5.09 11.49
N LYS A 706 -0.64 5.23 11.56
CA LYS A 706 -1.50 5.63 10.42
C LYS A 706 -1.90 7.11 10.49
N PRO A 707 -1.99 7.85 9.37
CA PRO A 707 -2.45 9.23 9.42
C PRO A 707 -3.97 9.34 9.62
N PHE A 708 -4.43 10.51 10.08
CA PHE A 708 -5.86 10.83 10.17
C PHE A 708 -6.48 11.16 8.81
N VAL A 709 -5.66 11.71 7.91
CA VAL A 709 -6.00 12.10 6.53
C VAL A 709 -4.75 11.88 5.67
N GLU A 710 -4.89 11.16 4.55
CA GLU A 710 -3.77 10.83 3.67
C GLU A 710 -3.35 12.02 2.80
N LEU A 711 -2.15 11.96 2.22
CA LEU A 711 -1.70 12.94 1.23
C LEU A 711 -2.55 12.81 -0.04
N GLY A 712 -3.11 13.91 -0.52
CA GLY A 712 -4.00 13.98 -1.67
C GLY A 712 -5.49 14.03 -1.32
N ASP A 713 -5.86 13.66 -0.09
CA ASP A 713 -7.25 13.66 0.35
C ASP A 713 -7.82 15.07 0.56
N ARG A 714 -9.15 15.14 0.60
CA ARG A 714 -9.93 16.35 0.89
C ARG A 714 -10.79 16.15 2.12
N LEU A 715 -10.65 17.05 3.09
CA LEU A 715 -11.53 17.13 4.25
C LEU A 715 -12.61 18.18 3.96
N GLU A 716 -13.86 17.73 3.84
CA GLU A 716 -15.02 18.60 3.60
C GLU A 716 -15.89 18.72 4.84
N VAL A 717 -16.15 19.95 5.29
CA VAL A 717 -16.97 20.23 6.46
C VAL A 717 -18.04 21.25 6.11
N THR A 718 -19.31 20.91 6.34
CA THR A 718 -20.43 21.83 6.12
C THR A 718 -20.82 22.49 7.44
N THR A 719 -20.77 23.83 7.47
CA THR A 719 -21.22 24.65 8.60
C THR A 719 -22.42 25.50 8.21
N THR A 720 -23.12 26.06 9.20
CA THR A 720 -24.22 27.01 8.95
C THR A 720 -23.69 28.43 9.01
N SER A 721 -23.84 29.19 7.93
CA SER A 721 -23.51 30.62 7.91
C SER A 721 -24.36 31.42 8.92
N LYS A 722 -23.91 32.64 9.25
CA LYS A 722 -24.70 33.60 10.05
C LYS A 722 -26.09 33.90 9.46
N ALA A 723 -26.30 33.64 8.17
CA ALA A 723 -27.58 33.80 7.46
C ALA A 723 -28.40 32.50 7.35
N GLY A 724 -28.03 31.43 8.07
CA GLY A 724 -28.77 30.16 8.10
C GLY A 724 -28.55 29.25 6.89
N LYS A 725 -27.70 29.63 5.92
CA LYS A 725 -27.38 28.81 4.74
C LYS A 725 -26.20 27.87 5.01
N PRO A 726 -26.22 26.62 4.50
CA PRO A 726 -25.08 25.72 4.58
C PRO A 726 -23.90 26.26 3.76
N VAL A 727 -22.70 26.19 4.33
CA VAL A 727 -21.43 26.58 3.71
C VAL A 727 -20.48 25.40 3.86
N THR A 728 -20.03 24.86 2.73
CA THR A 728 -19.04 23.78 2.70
C THR A 728 -17.63 24.38 2.65
N HIS A 729 -16.80 23.98 3.61
CA HIS A 729 -15.38 24.29 3.67
C HIS A 729 -14.59 23.07 3.24
N THR A 730 -13.63 23.24 2.33
CA THR A 730 -12.76 22.16 1.85
C THR A 730 -11.33 22.46 2.23
N LEU A 731 -10.68 21.51 2.91
CA LEU A 731 -9.24 21.51 3.16
C LEU A 731 -8.61 20.39 2.33
N LYS A 732 -7.75 20.77 1.38
CA LYS A 732 -6.96 19.81 0.60
C LYS A 732 -5.66 19.52 1.37
N VAL A 733 -5.32 18.25 1.52
CA VAL A 733 -4.04 17.82 2.12
C VAL A 733 -3.05 17.59 0.99
N ASP A 734 -2.35 18.64 0.56
CA ASP A 734 -1.41 18.59 -0.57
C ASP A 734 0.05 18.85 -0.18
N TYR A 735 0.31 18.99 1.12
CA TYR A 735 1.65 19.26 1.66
C TYR A 735 2.28 18.03 2.33
N GLU A 736 1.60 17.42 3.30
CA GLU A 736 2.05 16.20 3.99
C GLU A 736 0.86 15.47 4.64
N PRO A 737 0.91 14.13 4.82
CA PRO A 737 -0.16 13.40 5.49
C PRO A 737 -0.37 13.92 6.92
N MET A 738 -1.63 13.95 7.35
CA MET A 738 -1.99 14.48 8.67
C MET A 738 -1.86 13.41 9.75
N VAL A 739 -0.62 13.12 10.15
CA VAL A 739 -0.32 12.12 11.21
C VAL A 739 -0.83 12.55 12.60
N GLY A 740 -0.97 13.85 12.83
CA GLY A 740 -1.51 14.43 14.05
C GLY A 740 -1.70 15.94 13.88
N PRO A 741 -2.04 16.67 14.95
CA PRO A 741 -2.08 18.12 14.93
C PRO A 741 -0.74 18.72 14.44
N PRO A 742 -0.76 19.84 13.70
CA PRO A 742 -1.91 20.70 13.40
C PRO A 742 -2.63 20.32 12.09
N SER A 743 -3.95 20.56 12.01
CA SER A 743 -4.71 20.51 10.75
C SER A 743 -4.72 21.85 10.00
N HIS A 744 -4.45 22.96 10.69
CA HIS A 744 -4.38 24.31 10.14
C HIS A 744 -3.43 25.18 10.97
N PRO A 745 -2.97 26.34 10.43
CA PRO A 745 -2.21 27.30 11.22
C PRO A 745 -3.00 27.76 12.45
N ASN A 746 -2.36 27.83 13.63
CA ASN A 746 -2.97 28.12 14.94
C ASN A 746 -3.77 26.99 15.59
N CYS A 747 -3.67 25.75 15.11
CA CYS A 747 -4.26 24.61 15.80
C CYS A 747 -3.71 24.47 17.25
N ARG A 748 -4.60 24.17 18.20
CA ARG A 748 -4.27 23.85 19.61
C ARG A 748 -4.76 22.45 20.02
N CYS A 749 -5.02 21.59 19.03
CA CYS A 749 -5.42 20.21 19.27
C CYS A 749 -4.23 19.39 19.78
N VAL A 750 -4.54 18.30 20.46
CA VAL A 750 -3.57 17.36 21.02
C VAL A 750 -3.98 15.93 20.67
N LEU A 751 -3.06 14.98 20.84
CA LEU A 751 -3.37 13.56 20.71
C LEU A 751 -3.65 12.94 22.07
N LEU A 752 -4.47 11.90 22.13
CA LEU A 752 -4.63 11.05 23.31
C LEU A 752 -4.25 9.62 22.95
N PRO A 753 -3.48 8.90 23.80
CA PRO A 753 -3.13 7.52 23.53
C PRO A 753 -4.37 6.62 23.66
N VAL A 754 -4.48 5.63 22.78
CA VAL A 754 -5.44 4.52 22.88
C VAL A 754 -4.66 3.30 23.36
N ILE A 755 -4.91 2.92 24.60
CA ILE A 755 -4.20 1.85 25.31
C ILE A 755 -5.03 0.56 25.22
N VAL A 756 -4.36 -0.58 25.10
CA VAL A 756 -5.02 -1.90 25.17
C VAL A 756 -5.61 -2.08 26.57
N ASP A 757 -6.91 -2.37 26.67
CA ASP A 757 -7.53 -2.70 27.96
C ASP A 757 -6.85 -3.98 28.50
N GLN A 758 -5.95 -3.82 29.48
CA GLN A 758 -5.42 -4.93 30.29
C GLN A 758 -6.48 -5.31 31.32
N ASN A 759 -7.56 -5.95 30.87
CA ASN A 759 -8.54 -6.61 31.74
C ASN A 759 -8.40 -8.12 31.64
#